data_AF-A0A939X3Q0-F1
#
_entry.id   AF-A0A939X3Q0-F1
#
_cell.length_a   1.000
_cell.length_b   1.000
_cell.length_c   1.000
_cell.angle_alpha   90.00
_cell.angle_beta   90.00
_cell.angle_gamma   90.00
#
_symmetry.space_group_name_H-M   'P 1'
#
loop_
_entity.id
_entity.type
_entity.pdbx_description
1 polymer ?
#
loop_
_entity_poly.entity_id
_entity_poly.type
_entity_poly.pdbx_seq_one_letter_code
_entity_poly.pdbx_strand_id
1 'polypeptide(L)'
;MLKRKLILSVAMILFCVVTWAQSSAMPVVTEKSTDANEMPLTLEAIADGTVTFTNKAAGAVTYKVSGDDEVKTVESGTEANITLTAGQKASFFGDNDTYGESFGKISRINCTADCYIYGNIMSLINSKNYPTATELTRESTFTGLFSINTHIKNHPSKELLLPATTLTENCYENMFQDCTALTEAPALPATKMESACYKAMFYGCTALTKAPALPATQLDEWCYNAMFWGCTSLTEAPDLPAMKMEWCCYYFMFYGCTSLTKAPVLPAQKLDEGCYGDMFNGCEKLSSVTCLATDITANYCTSGWLSGVAAKGTIITKAGANWTSGASGIPEGWTEIYEKTDDGPLMLEAIADGTVAFLNNAAGPVTYRVSGDEVKTIDAETYTEITMKAGQQVWFSSDNTSYYASNNIQCDADCYVYGNVMSLISSKDYKTVTEIPEGVDFFGLFRGNTHIKNHPVHKLLLPATKLSKMCYSGMFNGCTGLTEAPALPATELEQSCYSEMFLGCTSLTKAPELPATTLANGCYSAMFQECTALTKAPVLPATELARDCYCYMFKDCEKLSSVTCLATDISADNCTLEWLTGVADKGTFTQAPGMTAWTRGENGIPEGWTVTDTLQNDIMGDANNDGEVTAADIVAITNYIIGNTPAGFSKANADVNLDGVINIADIVAVSNIILND
;
A
#
# COMPACT_ATOMS: atom_id res chain seq x y z
N MET A 1 -70.39 26.16 30.84
CA MET A 1 -70.60 25.03 29.91
C MET A 1 -71.09 25.42 28.50
N LEU A 2 -71.16 26.70 28.12
CA LEU A 2 -71.57 27.11 26.75
C LEU A 2 -70.42 27.59 25.84
N LYS A 3 -69.16 27.66 26.32
CA LYS A 3 -67.99 28.07 25.50
C LYS A 3 -67.13 26.90 24.96
N ARG A 4 -67.43 25.65 25.33
CA ARG A 4 -66.70 24.45 24.85
C ARG A 4 -67.39 23.69 23.71
N LYS A 5 -68.67 23.99 23.39
CA LYS A 5 -69.39 23.34 22.28
C LYS A 5 -69.37 24.13 20.96
N LEU A 6 -68.97 25.41 20.96
CA LEU A 6 -68.87 26.20 19.73
C LEU A 6 -67.50 26.08 19.03
N ILE A 7 -66.44 25.69 19.75
CA ILE A 7 -65.09 25.52 19.19
C ILE A 7 -64.92 24.15 18.51
N LEU A 8 -65.68 23.12 18.92
CA LEU A 8 -65.62 21.81 18.29
C LEU A 8 -66.34 21.74 16.92
N SER A 9 -67.40 22.55 16.71
CA SER A 9 -68.16 22.51 15.45
C SER A 9 -67.59 23.38 14.33
N VAL A 10 -66.70 24.32 14.63
CA VAL A 10 -65.98 25.12 13.61
C VAL A 10 -64.66 24.45 13.19
N ALA A 11 -64.02 23.70 14.11
CA ALA A 11 -62.82 22.93 13.80
C ALA A 11 -63.10 21.71 12.88
N MET A 12 -64.27 21.08 12.99
CA MET A 12 -64.62 19.93 12.16
C MET A 12 -65.02 20.32 10.71
N ILE A 13 -65.48 21.55 10.50
CA ILE A 13 -65.83 22.06 9.16
C ILE A 13 -64.59 22.59 8.43
N LEU A 14 -63.57 23.12 9.14
CA LEU A 14 -62.29 23.47 8.52
C LEU A 14 -61.41 22.23 8.21
N PHE A 15 -61.53 21.14 8.97
CA PHE A 15 -60.75 19.92 8.71
C PHE A 15 -61.26 19.11 7.50
N CYS A 16 -62.56 19.16 7.20
CA CYS A 16 -63.13 18.50 6.03
C CYS A 16 -62.95 19.26 4.70
N VAL A 17 -62.69 20.57 4.72
CA VAL A 17 -62.43 21.35 3.49
C VAL A 17 -60.95 21.36 3.11
N VAL A 18 -60.03 21.17 4.08
CA VAL A 18 -58.58 21.04 3.81
C VAL A 18 -58.21 19.61 3.34
N THR A 19 -59.06 18.61 3.59
CA THR A 19 -58.83 17.21 3.16
C THR A 19 -59.43 16.83 1.80
N TRP A 20 -59.97 17.80 1.05
CA TRP A 20 -60.50 17.59 -0.31
C TRP A 20 -59.88 18.52 -1.38
N ALA A 21 -58.86 19.31 -1.03
CA ALA A 21 -58.17 20.22 -1.95
C ALA A 21 -56.66 19.97 -2.10
N GLN A 22 -56.14 18.86 -1.57
CA GLN A 22 -54.82 18.32 -1.92
C GLN A 22 -54.98 16.96 -2.62
N SER A 23 -55.80 16.97 -3.66
CA SER A 23 -55.84 15.93 -4.67
C SER A 23 -55.32 16.57 -5.95
N SER A 24 -54.35 15.92 -6.61
CA SER A 24 -53.80 16.26 -7.94
C SER A 24 -52.81 17.44 -8.06
N ALA A 25 -51.71 17.42 -7.31
CA ALA A 25 -50.49 18.05 -7.81
C ALA A 25 -49.26 17.22 -7.41
N MET A 26 -48.74 16.45 -8.37
CA MET A 26 -47.36 15.95 -8.31
C MET A 26 -46.40 17.13 -8.18
N PRO A 27 -45.22 16.97 -7.56
CA PRO A 27 -44.19 18.00 -7.64
C PRO A 27 -43.94 18.29 -9.12
N VAL A 28 -43.99 19.58 -9.47
CA VAL A 28 -43.65 20.05 -10.81
C VAL A 28 -42.15 19.81 -10.99
N VAL A 29 -41.78 18.63 -11.49
CA VAL A 29 -40.46 18.40 -12.06
C VAL A 29 -40.42 19.26 -13.32
N THR A 30 -39.86 20.46 -13.21
CA THR A 30 -39.60 21.25 -14.40
C THR A 30 -38.60 20.48 -15.25
N GLU A 31 -38.96 20.14 -16.49
CA GLU A 31 -38.09 19.50 -17.50
C GLU A 31 -36.79 20.30 -17.83
N LYS A 32 -36.51 21.36 -17.05
CA LYS A 32 -35.33 22.22 -17.09
C LYS A 32 -34.27 21.90 -16.02
N SER A 33 -34.52 21.00 -15.06
CA SER A 33 -33.45 20.66 -14.11
C SER A 33 -32.32 19.94 -14.84
N THR A 34 -31.10 20.44 -14.67
CA THR A 34 -29.86 19.83 -15.17
C THR A 34 -29.21 18.93 -14.12
N ASP A 35 -29.77 18.88 -12.90
CA ASP A 35 -29.29 18.01 -11.84
C ASP A 35 -29.89 16.61 -12.01
N ALA A 36 -29.05 15.62 -12.31
CA ALA A 36 -29.48 14.24 -12.50
C ALA A 36 -30.16 13.64 -11.24
N ASN A 37 -29.87 14.14 -10.04
CA ASN A 37 -30.54 13.71 -8.81
C ASN A 37 -32.02 14.07 -8.76
N GLU A 38 -32.40 15.18 -9.39
CA GLU A 38 -33.79 15.69 -9.46
C GLU A 38 -34.55 15.17 -10.68
N MET A 39 -33.88 14.43 -11.56
CA MET A 39 -34.51 13.77 -12.69
C MET A 39 -34.98 12.38 -12.26
N PRO A 40 -36.24 11.98 -12.50
CA PRO A 40 -36.66 10.60 -12.27
C PRO A 40 -36.00 9.67 -13.28
N LEU A 41 -36.01 8.37 -13.03
CA LEU A 41 -35.64 7.36 -14.02
C LEU A 41 -36.39 7.63 -15.33
N THR A 42 -35.63 7.87 -16.40
CA THR A 42 -36.18 8.32 -17.67
C THR A 42 -35.53 7.57 -18.83
N LEU A 43 -36.38 7.14 -19.77
CA LEU A 43 -36.00 6.55 -21.04
C LEU A 43 -36.32 7.54 -22.17
N GLU A 44 -35.33 7.95 -22.95
CA GLU A 44 -35.47 8.87 -24.09
C GLU A 44 -35.24 8.12 -25.40
N ALA A 45 -36.23 8.09 -26.28
CA ALA A 45 -36.16 7.36 -27.54
C ALA A 45 -35.15 8.00 -28.50
N ILE A 46 -34.18 7.23 -29.01
CA ILE A 46 -33.25 7.68 -30.05
C ILE A 46 -33.88 7.50 -31.44
N ALA A 47 -34.68 6.44 -31.59
CA ALA A 47 -35.50 6.15 -32.76
C ALA A 47 -36.91 5.77 -32.34
N ASP A 48 -37.86 5.83 -33.27
CA ASP A 48 -39.24 5.41 -33.02
C ASP A 48 -39.29 3.95 -32.56
N GLY A 49 -39.98 3.70 -31.45
CA GLY A 49 -40.01 2.38 -30.83
C GLY A 49 -40.96 2.31 -29.65
N THR A 50 -40.85 1.22 -28.90
CA THR A 50 -41.68 0.93 -27.73
C THR A 50 -40.79 0.69 -26.52
N VAL A 51 -41.11 1.36 -25.42
CA VAL A 51 -40.62 1.02 -24.09
C VAL A 51 -41.68 0.16 -23.42
N THR A 52 -41.35 -1.08 -23.11
CA THR A 52 -42.22 -2.00 -22.37
C THR A 52 -41.82 -2.00 -20.91
N PHE A 53 -42.77 -1.72 -20.02
CA PHE A 53 -42.59 -1.88 -18.58
C PHE A 53 -43.50 -2.98 -18.06
N THR A 54 -42.90 -4.10 -17.62
CA THR A 54 -43.59 -5.18 -16.94
C THR A 54 -43.52 -4.94 -15.43
N ASN A 55 -44.64 -4.64 -14.78
CA ASN A 55 -44.69 -4.38 -13.35
C ASN A 55 -44.97 -5.66 -12.56
N LYS A 56 -44.00 -6.11 -11.77
CA LYS A 56 -44.17 -7.22 -10.80
C LYS A 56 -44.05 -6.76 -9.34
N ALA A 57 -43.85 -5.47 -9.09
CA ALA A 57 -43.90 -4.92 -7.74
C ALA A 57 -45.31 -5.01 -7.14
N ALA A 58 -45.41 -4.96 -5.81
CA ALA A 58 -46.67 -5.10 -5.08
C ALA A 58 -47.66 -3.94 -5.34
N GLY A 59 -47.14 -2.73 -5.55
CA GLY A 59 -47.92 -1.54 -5.86
C GLY A 59 -47.84 -1.13 -7.33
N ALA A 60 -48.63 -0.11 -7.66
CA ALA A 60 -48.64 0.46 -9.00
C ALA A 60 -47.40 1.32 -9.24
N VAL A 61 -47.03 1.45 -10.51
CA VAL A 61 -46.01 2.40 -10.99
C VAL A 61 -46.69 3.36 -11.94
N THR A 62 -46.37 4.63 -11.84
CA THR A 62 -46.85 5.65 -12.76
C THR A 62 -45.75 6.07 -13.72
N TYR A 63 -46.14 6.49 -14.92
CA TYR A 63 -45.22 7.06 -15.88
C TYR A 63 -45.84 8.27 -16.58
N LYS A 64 -44.97 9.15 -17.05
CA LYS A 64 -45.34 10.33 -17.84
C LYS A 64 -44.56 10.34 -19.15
N VAL A 65 -45.25 10.55 -20.26
CA VAL A 65 -44.64 10.74 -21.58
C VAL A 65 -44.47 12.24 -21.85
N SER A 66 -43.30 12.66 -22.34
CA SER A 66 -43.06 14.07 -22.68
C SER A 66 -44.02 14.55 -23.78
N GLY A 67 -44.69 15.67 -23.55
CA GLY A 67 -45.71 16.20 -24.45
C GLY A 67 -47.11 15.59 -24.25
N ASP A 68 -47.25 14.63 -23.33
CA ASP A 68 -48.55 14.16 -22.83
C ASP A 68 -48.85 14.82 -21.47
N ASP A 69 -50.07 15.32 -21.31
CA ASP A 69 -50.53 15.91 -20.06
C ASP A 69 -50.99 14.84 -19.06
N GLU A 70 -51.27 13.63 -19.54
CA GLU A 70 -51.78 12.53 -18.73
C GLU A 70 -50.64 11.72 -18.09
N VAL A 71 -50.76 11.50 -16.78
CA VAL A 71 -49.97 10.51 -16.06
C VAL A 71 -50.69 9.18 -16.13
N LYS A 72 -49.98 8.13 -16.57
CA LYS A 72 -50.53 6.79 -16.77
C LYS A 72 -50.03 5.84 -15.69
N THR A 73 -50.83 4.83 -15.39
CA THR A 73 -50.56 3.87 -14.32
C THR A 73 -50.36 2.47 -14.89
N VAL A 74 -49.39 1.73 -14.36
CA VAL A 74 -49.14 0.32 -14.60
C VAL A 74 -49.41 -0.43 -13.31
N GLU A 75 -50.55 -1.11 -13.26
CA GLU A 75 -50.99 -1.86 -12.08
C GLU A 75 -50.08 -3.06 -11.80
N SER A 76 -50.05 -3.49 -10.54
CA SER A 76 -49.27 -4.67 -10.13
C SER A 76 -49.65 -5.90 -10.96
N GLY A 77 -48.64 -6.63 -11.43
CA GLY A 77 -48.78 -7.84 -12.23
C GLY A 77 -49.04 -7.60 -13.73
N THR A 78 -49.23 -6.36 -14.16
CA THR A 78 -49.56 -5.99 -15.54
C THR A 78 -48.33 -5.49 -16.33
N GLU A 79 -48.54 -5.19 -17.61
CA GLU A 79 -47.52 -4.65 -18.50
C GLU A 79 -48.06 -3.43 -19.26
N ALA A 80 -47.23 -2.42 -19.44
CA ALA A 80 -47.50 -1.28 -20.31
C ALA A 80 -46.55 -1.26 -21.50
N ASN A 81 -47.10 -1.03 -22.70
CA ASN A 81 -46.36 -0.83 -23.93
C ASN A 81 -46.45 0.65 -24.33
N ILE A 82 -45.35 1.38 -24.15
CA ILE A 82 -45.28 2.84 -24.30
C ILE A 82 -44.61 3.15 -25.64
N THR A 83 -45.41 3.48 -26.65
CA THR A 83 -44.87 3.92 -27.95
C THR A 83 -44.29 5.32 -27.84
N LEU A 84 -43.03 5.50 -28.24
CA LEU A 84 -42.32 6.76 -28.25
C LEU A 84 -41.79 7.05 -29.66
N THR A 85 -41.94 8.28 -30.13
CA THR A 85 -41.20 8.80 -31.29
C THR A 85 -39.83 9.31 -30.87
N ALA A 86 -38.88 9.38 -31.79
CA ALA A 86 -37.53 9.91 -31.52
C ALA A 86 -37.58 11.26 -30.76
N GLY A 87 -36.81 11.35 -29.67
CA GLY A 87 -36.74 12.48 -28.75
C GLY A 87 -37.81 12.52 -27.65
N GLN A 88 -38.85 11.68 -27.71
CA GLN A 88 -39.81 11.56 -26.62
C GLN A 88 -39.22 10.79 -25.43
N LYS A 89 -39.69 11.16 -24.24
CA LYS A 89 -39.22 10.63 -22.95
C LYS A 89 -40.36 9.93 -22.23
N ALA A 90 -40.06 8.82 -21.57
CA ALA A 90 -40.92 8.20 -20.57
C ALA A 90 -40.22 8.26 -19.21
N SER A 91 -40.82 8.96 -18.24
CA SER A 91 -40.30 9.09 -16.87
C SER A 91 -41.15 8.29 -15.89
N PHE A 92 -40.52 7.51 -15.01
CA PHE A 92 -41.19 6.54 -14.15
C PHE A 92 -41.12 6.92 -12.67
N PHE A 93 -42.22 6.68 -11.95
CA PHE A 93 -42.38 6.98 -10.53
C PHE A 93 -43.13 5.86 -9.81
N GLY A 94 -42.68 5.50 -8.62
CA GLY A 94 -43.35 4.53 -7.76
C GLY A 94 -43.05 4.76 -6.29
N ASP A 95 -43.76 4.05 -5.43
CA ASP A 95 -43.57 4.04 -3.97
C ASP A 95 -43.49 2.58 -3.48
N ASN A 96 -42.76 1.74 -4.22
CA ASN A 96 -42.63 0.31 -3.96
C ASN A 96 -41.35 -0.02 -3.19
N ASP A 97 -41.47 -0.94 -2.24
CA ASP A 97 -40.35 -1.43 -1.42
C ASP A 97 -39.36 -2.28 -2.23
N THR A 98 -39.83 -3.05 -3.21
CA THR A 98 -38.99 -3.92 -4.05
C THR A 98 -39.60 -4.13 -5.44
N TYR A 99 -38.74 -4.40 -6.43
CA TYR A 99 -39.10 -4.77 -7.79
C TYR A 99 -38.72 -6.22 -8.16
N GLY A 100 -38.17 -6.99 -7.22
CA GLY A 100 -37.86 -8.42 -7.35
C GLY A 100 -38.15 -9.20 -6.05
N GLU A 101 -38.61 -10.46 -6.18
CA GLU A 101 -38.83 -11.36 -5.02
C GLU A 101 -38.23 -12.77 -5.21
N SER A 102 -38.20 -13.30 -6.44
CA SER A 102 -37.70 -14.65 -6.77
C SER A 102 -37.62 -14.85 -8.29
N PHE A 103 -36.96 -15.93 -8.75
CA PHE A 103 -36.84 -16.28 -10.18
C PHE A 103 -38.24 -16.31 -10.85
N GLY A 104 -38.49 -15.36 -11.76
CA GLY A 104 -39.76 -15.21 -12.50
C GLY A 104 -40.72 -14.12 -11.98
N LYS A 105 -40.43 -13.50 -10.83
CA LYS A 105 -41.17 -12.35 -10.28
C LYS A 105 -40.29 -11.10 -10.20
N ILE A 106 -39.85 -10.62 -11.36
CA ILE A 106 -39.05 -9.38 -11.46
C ILE A 106 -39.73 -8.40 -12.42
N SER A 107 -39.70 -7.13 -12.06
CA SER A 107 -40.12 -6.06 -12.96
C SER A 107 -39.04 -5.82 -14.00
N ARG A 108 -39.43 -5.44 -15.22
CA ARG A 108 -38.50 -5.26 -16.34
C ARG A 108 -38.85 -4.05 -17.19
N ILE A 109 -37.82 -3.34 -17.65
CA ILE A 109 -37.89 -2.28 -18.65
C ILE A 109 -37.14 -2.75 -19.89
N ASN A 110 -37.86 -2.93 -21.01
CA ASN A 110 -37.26 -3.28 -22.29
C ASN A 110 -37.54 -2.22 -23.36
N CYS A 111 -36.61 -2.01 -24.29
CA CYS A 111 -36.78 -1.14 -25.45
C CYS A 111 -36.76 -1.98 -26.74
N THR A 112 -37.63 -1.68 -27.70
CA THR A 112 -37.62 -2.32 -29.03
C THR A 112 -36.73 -1.60 -30.06
N ALA A 113 -36.27 -0.40 -29.73
CA ALA A 113 -35.34 0.42 -30.51
C ALA A 113 -34.43 1.18 -29.54
N ASP A 114 -33.31 1.69 -30.04
CA ASP A 114 -32.30 2.35 -29.20
C ASP A 114 -32.91 3.49 -28.37
N CYS A 115 -32.59 3.49 -27.08
CA CYS A 115 -33.12 4.43 -26.09
C CYS A 115 -32.00 4.86 -25.14
N TYR A 116 -31.93 6.15 -24.81
CA TYR A 116 -31.07 6.63 -23.74
C TYR A 116 -31.70 6.39 -22.39
N ILE A 117 -30.90 5.98 -21.40
CA ILE A 117 -31.29 5.90 -20.00
C ILE A 117 -30.55 6.94 -19.17
N TYR A 118 -31.26 7.62 -18.27
CA TYR A 118 -30.67 8.57 -17.31
C TYR A 118 -31.65 8.87 -16.16
N GLY A 119 -31.19 9.66 -15.19
CA GLY A 119 -31.95 10.08 -14.01
C GLY A 119 -31.73 9.16 -12.82
N ASN A 120 -32.46 9.42 -11.75
CA ASN A 120 -32.31 8.77 -10.46
C ASN A 120 -33.28 7.57 -10.33
N ILE A 121 -32.72 6.37 -10.19
CA ILE A 121 -33.53 5.14 -10.06
C ILE A 121 -34.44 5.14 -8.83
N MET A 122 -34.08 5.90 -7.80
CA MET A 122 -34.84 5.97 -6.57
C MET A 122 -36.24 6.53 -6.77
N SER A 123 -36.55 7.16 -7.92
CA SER A 123 -37.90 7.61 -8.26
C SER A 123 -38.92 6.48 -8.29
N LEU A 124 -38.47 5.23 -8.49
CA LEU A 124 -39.31 4.04 -8.43
C LEU A 124 -39.68 3.61 -7.00
N ILE A 125 -38.85 3.88 -6.00
CA ILE A 125 -39.11 3.45 -4.62
C ILE A 125 -39.68 4.59 -3.75
N ASN A 126 -39.42 5.84 -4.13
CA ASN A 126 -39.87 7.02 -3.39
C ASN A 126 -40.20 8.16 -4.35
N SER A 127 -41.42 8.18 -4.88
CA SER A 127 -41.86 9.13 -5.92
C SER A 127 -41.72 10.61 -5.55
N LYS A 128 -41.65 10.94 -4.25
CA LYS A 128 -41.62 12.32 -3.74
C LYS A 128 -40.24 12.78 -3.28
N ASN A 129 -39.47 11.91 -2.62
CA ASN A 129 -38.22 12.27 -1.95
C ASN A 129 -37.00 11.47 -2.46
N TYR A 130 -37.10 10.87 -3.65
CA TYR A 130 -36.00 10.13 -4.27
C TYR A 130 -34.66 10.88 -4.41
N PRO A 131 -34.58 12.22 -4.59
CA PRO A 131 -33.29 12.90 -4.72
C PRO A 131 -32.41 12.78 -3.47
N THR A 132 -33.02 12.51 -2.31
CA THR A 132 -32.33 12.34 -1.02
C THR A 132 -32.20 10.88 -0.58
N ALA A 133 -32.72 9.92 -1.36
CA ALA A 133 -32.73 8.51 -0.98
C ALA A 133 -31.37 7.85 -1.26
N THR A 134 -30.73 7.32 -0.22
CA THR A 134 -29.37 6.74 -0.28
C THR A 134 -29.28 5.33 0.29
N GLU A 135 -30.42 4.70 0.60
CA GLU A 135 -30.46 3.38 1.22
C GLU A 135 -31.49 2.48 0.54
N LEU A 136 -31.10 1.23 0.29
CA LEU A 136 -32.01 0.16 -0.12
C LEU A 136 -32.10 -0.86 1.00
N THR A 137 -33.25 -0.89 1.67
CA THR A 137 -33.48 -1.67 2.90
C THR A 137 -34.24 -2.98 2.65
N ARG A 138 -34.49 -3.31 1.38
CA ARG A 138 -35.28 -4.45 0.95
C ARG A 138 -34.49 -5.30 -0.02
N GLU A 139 -34.63 -6.61 0.14
CA GLU A 139 -33.98 -7.57 -0.75
C GLU A 139 -34.48 -7.42 -2.18
N SER A 140 -33.59 -7.68 -3.14
CA SER A 140 -33.91 -7.75 -4.57
C SER A 140 -34.53 -6.47 -5.17
N THR A 141 -34.28 -5.30 -4.56
CA THR A 141 -35.02 -4.07 -4.86
C THR A 141 -35.04 -3.70 -6.34
N PHE A 142 -33.93 -3.86 -7.08
CA PHE A 142 -33.83 -3.57 -8.51
C PHE A 142 -33.31 -4.76 -9.33
N THR A 143 -33.48 -5.99 -8.83
CA THR A 143 -33.00 -7.20 -9.49
C THR A 143 -33.53 -7.31 -10.92
N GLY A 144 -32.61 -7.43 -11.89
CA GLY A 144 -32.92 -7.69 -13.29
C GLY A 144 -33.73 -6.60 -14.00
N LEU A 145 -33.79 -5.36 -13.47
CA LEU A 145 -34.68 -4.31 -13.98
C LEU A 145 -34.46 -4.00 -15.47
N PHE A 146 -33.21 -4.00 -15.94
CA PHE A 146 -32.82 -3.74 -17.33
C PHE A 146 -32.23 -4.98 -18.02
N SER A 147 -32.32 -6.15 -17.37
CA SER A 147 -31.81 -7.42 -17.92
C SER A 147 -32.36 -7.65 -19.33
N ILE A 148 -31.52 -8.24 -20.20
CA ILE A 148 -31.73 -8.58 -21.62
C ILE A 148 -32.02 -7.40 -22.56
N ASN A 149 -31.85 -6.16 -22.10
CA ASN A 149 -32.13 -4.99 -22.93
C ASN A 149 -30.94 -4.61 -23.82
N THR A 150 -30.98 -5.05 -25.09
CA THR A 150 -29.92 -4.78 -26.07
C THR A 150 -29.96 -3.39 -26.71
N HIS A 151 -30.82 -2.49 -26.23
CA HIS A 151 -31.09 -1.19 -26.85
C HIS A 151 -30.87 0.02 -25.91
N ILE A 152 -30.69 -0.22 -24.60
CA ILE A 152 -30.36 0.86 -23.66
C ILE A 152 -28.93 1.33 -23.87
N LYS A 153 -28.77 2.65 -24.02
CA LYS A 153 -27.49 3.35 -24.19
C LYS A 153 -27.31 4.43 -23.13
N ASN A 154 -26.06 4.74 -22.80
CA ASN A 154 -25.72 5.91 -21.98
C ASN A 154 -26.12 7.20 -22.72
N HIS A 155 -26.74 8.15 -22.03
CA HIS A 155 -26.98 9.48 -22.59
C HIS A 155 -25.66 10.27 -22.65
N PRO A 156 -25.39 11.05 -23.71
CA PRO A 156 -24.10 11.74 -23.89
C PRO A 156 -23.80 12.86 -22.87
N SER A 157 -24.80 13.30 -22.11
CA SER A 157 -24.68 14.43 -21.18
C SER A 157 -25.50 14.31 -19.89
N LYS A 158 -26.11 13.15 -19.62
CA LYS A 158 -26.97 12.92 -18.46
C LYS A 158 -26.64 11.55 -17.90
N GLU A 159 -26.55 11.46 -16.58
CA GLU A 159 -26.14 10.23 -15.92
C GLU A 159 -27.34 9.43 -15.41
N LEU A 160 -27.19 8.11 -15.40
CA LEU A 160 -28.05 7.22 -14.62
C LEU A 160 -27.46 7.10 -13.21
N LEU A 161 -28.24 7.48 -12.20
CA LEU A 161 -27.79 7.49 -10.82
C LEU A 161 -28.33 6.30 -10.04
N LEU A 162 -27.40 5.59 -9.39
CA LEU A 162 -27.65 4.53 -8.41
C LEU A 162 -27.08 4.98 -7.04
N PRO A 163 -27.72 5.95 -6.36
CA PRO A 163 -27.10 6.68 -5.25
C PRO A 163 -26.95 5.91 -3.94
N ALA A 164 -27.38 4.64 -3.87
CA ALA A 164 -27.40 3.92 -2.60
C ALA A 164 -25.99 3.58 -2.10
N THR A 165 -25.72 3.96 -0.85
CA THR A 165 -24.47 3.66 -0.14
C THR A 165 -24.58 2.42 0.75
N THR A 166 -25.82 2.01 1.04
CA THR A 166 -26.17 0.84 1.87
C THR A 166 -27.13 -0.05 1.09
N LEU A 167 -26.76 -1.32 0.90
CA LEU A 167 -27.52 -2.30 0.12
C LEU A 167 -27.87 -3.56 0.93
N THR A 168 -29.14 -3.95 0.88
CA THR A 168 -29.66 -5.26 1.32
C THR A 168 -29.50 -6.32 0.23
N GLU A 169 -29.59 -7.60 0.59
CA GLU A 169 -29.40 -8.76 -0.28
C GLU A 169 -29.95 -8.60 -1.72
N ASN A 170 -29.16 -8.98 -2.73
CA ASN A 170 -29.56 -9.01 -4.15
C ASN A 170 -30.02 -7.68 -4.78
N CYS A 171 -29.85 -6.52 -4.11
CA CYS A 171 -30.45 -5.25 -4.53
C CYS A 171 -30.28 -4.88 -6.01
N TYR A 172 -29.11 -5.13 -6.60
CA TYR A 172 -28.82 -4.84 -8.01
C TYR A 172 -28.40 -6.09 -8.80
N GLU A 173 -28.77 -7.28 -8.32
CA GLU A 173 -28.45 -8.55 -8.98
C GLU A 173 -28.99 -8.55 -10.43
N ASN A 174 -28.16 -8.96 -11.40
CA ASN A 174 -28.48 -9.05 -12.84
C ASN A 174 -29.05 -7.76 -13.48
N MET A 175 -28.93 -6.60 -12.83
CA MET A 175 -29.67 -5.39 -13.21
C MET A 175 -29.47 -4.98 -14.68
N PHE A 176 -28.25 -5.08 -15.20
CA PHE A 176 -27.89 -4.79 -16.60
C PHE A 176 -27.41 -6.04 -17.36
N GLN A 177 -27.78 -7.24 -16.91
CA GLN A 177 -27.40 -8.47 -17.61
C GLN A 177 -27.80 -8.39 -19.10
N ASP A 178 -26.88 -8.72 -20.00
CA ASP A 178 -27.01 -8.71 -21.46
C ASP A 178 -27.42 -7.34 -22.05
N CYS A 179 -27.09 -6.23 -21.38
CA CYS A 179 -27.20 -4.88 -21.94
C CYS A 179 -26.08 -4.58 -22.94
N THR A 180 -26.13 -5.21 -24.12
CA THR A 180 -25.04 -5.20 -25.11
C THR A 180 -24.78 -3.84 -25.78
N ALA A 181 -25.66 -2.84 -25.60
CA ALA A 181 -25.48 -1.49 -26.11
C ALA A 181 -24.94 -0.49 -25.06
N LEU A 182 -24.80 -0.90 -23.80
CA LEU A 182 -24.29 -0.06 -22.71
C LEU A 182 -22.77 0.06 -22.81
N THR A 183 -22.25 1.29 -22.91
CA THR A 183 -20.81 1.55 -23.12
C THR A 183 -20.06 1.95 -21.85
N GLU A 184 -20.79 2.48 -20.87
CA GLU A 184 -20.27 2.94 -19.58
C GLU A 184 -21.19 2.48 -18.43
N ALA A 185 -20.61 2.11 -17.31
CA ALA A 185 -21.36 1.73 -16.12
C ALA A 185 -21.73 2.97 -15.28
N PRO A 186 -22.92 2.98 -14.63
CA PRO A 186 -23.24 3.99 -13.62
C PRO A 186 -22.31 3.87 -12.40
N ALA A 187 -22.13 4.98 -11.67
CA ALA A 187 -21.37 4.98 -10.42
C ALA A 187 -22.03 4.08 -9.36
N LEU A 188 -21.21 3.34 -8.61
CA LEU A 188 -21.64 2.39 -7.57
C LEU A 188 -21.03 2.80 -6.21
N PRO A 189 -21.68 3.71 -5.45
CA PRO A 189 -21.09 4.31 -4.25
C PRO A 189 -21.20 3.44 -2.99
N ALA A 190 -21.71 2.21 -3.08
CA ALA A 190 -21.95 1.37 -1.92
C ALA A 190 -20.67 0.98 -1.20
N THR A 191 -20.62 1.28 0.10
CA THR A 191 -19.52 0.87 1.01
C THR A 191 -19.98 -0.19 2.00
N LYS A 192 -21.29 -0.40 2.15
CA LYS A 192 -21.90 -1.44 2.98
C LYS A 192 -22.90 -2.24 2.15
N MET A 193 -22.64 -3.53 1.98
CA MET A 193 -23.42 -4.41 1.13
C MET A 193 -23.59 -5.76 1.79
N GLU A 194 -24.79 -6.33 1.68
CA GLU A 194 -25.07 -7.71 2.04
C GLU A 194 -24.84 -8.64 0.83
N SER A 195 -25.16 -9.93 1.00
CA SER A 195 -24.93 -10.97 0.00
C SER A 195 -25.49 -10.62 -1.39
N ALA A 196 -24.70 -10.95 -2.43
CA ALA A 196 -25.07 -10.86 -3.85
C ALA A 196 -25.56 -9.50 -4.37
N CYS A 197 -25.30 -8.38 -3.67
CA CYS A 197 -25.81 -7.05 -4.04
C CYS A 197 -25.52 -6.62 -5.49
N TYR A 198 -24.36 -6.96 -6.06
CA TYR A 198 -23.96 -6.61 -7.44
C TYR A 198 -23.68 -7.85 -8.30
N LYS A 199 -24.19 -9.01 -7.89
CA LYS A 199 -24.00 -10.27 -8.61
C LYS A 199 -24.50 -10.16 -10.04
N ALA A 200 -23.64 -10.51 -11.00
CA ALA A 200 -23.90 -10.52 -12.44
C ALA A 200 -24.47 -9.19 -12.98
N MET A 201 -24.22 -8.06 -12.29
CA MET A 201 -24.84 -6.77 -12.61
C MET A 201 -24.61 -6.35 -14.07
N PHE A 202 -23.41 -6.56 -14.62
CA PHE A 202 -23.03 -6.24 -16.00
C PHE A 202 -22.69 -7.48 -16.83
N TYR A 203 -23.15 -8.67 -16.42
CA TYR A 203 -22.96 -9.91 -17.19
C TYR A 203 -23.36 -9.69 -18.65
N GLY A 204 -22.53 -10.05 -19.62
CA GLY A 204 -22.83 -9.96 -21.04
C GLY A 204 -22.90 -8.54 -21.61
N CYS A 205 -22.49 -7.50 -20.87
CA CYS A 205 -22.40 -6.13 -21.39
C CYS A 205 -21.19 -6.00 -22.34
N THR A 206 -21.33 -6.49 -23.57
CA THR A 206 -20.21 -6.63 -24.52
C THR A 206 -19.66 -5.30 -25.04
N ALA A 207 -20.41 -4.21 -25.00
CA ALA A 207 -19.96 -2.87 -25.39
C ALA A 207 -19.34 -2.06 -24.23
N LEU A 208 -19.37 -2.57 -23.00
CA LEU A 208 -18.85 -1.86 -21.83
C LEU A 208 -17.33 -1.75 -21.91
N THR A 209 -16.82 -0.51 -21.96
CA THR A 209 -15.37 -0.25 -22.10
C THR A 209 -14.68 0.11 -20.80
N LYS A 210 -15.44 0.57 -19.80
CA LYS A 210 -14.93 1.00 -18.50
C LYS A 210 -15.79 0.44 -17.37
N ALA A 211 -15.12 -0.11 -16.37
CA ALA A 211 -15.77 -0.52 -15.12
C ALA A 211 -16.01 0.70 -14.20
N PRO A 212 -17.04 0.66 -13.34
CA PRO A 212 -17.24 1.65 -12.29
C PRO A 212 -16.25 1.44 -11.14
N ALA A 213 -16.03 2.46 -10.32
CA ALA A 213 -15.29 2.31 -9.06
C ALA A 213 -16.07 1.41 -8.08
N LEU A 214 -15.34 0.53 -7.36
CA LEU A 214 -15.90 -0.41 -6.38
C LEU A 214 -15.28 -0.15 -4.99
N PRO A 215 -15.84 0.80 -4.20
CA PRO A 215 -15.15 1.33 -3.02
C PRO A 215 -15.21 0.42 -1.77
N ALA A 216 -15.97 -0.68 -1.80
CA ALA A 216 -16.19 -1.52 -0.63
C ALA A 216 -14.91 -2.26 -0.18
N THR A 217 -14.50 -2.01 1.06
CA THR A 217 -13.35 -2.67 1.70
C THR A 217 -13.72 -3.96 2.45
N GLN A 218 -15.01 -4.24 2.59
CA GLN A 218 -15.58 -5.45 3.15
C GLN A 218 -16.64 -5.96 2.20
N LEU A 219 -16.64 -7.27 1.95
CA LEU A 219 -17.60 -7.94 1.08
C LEU A 219 -18.30 -9.04 1.86
N ASP A 220 -19.51 -9.33 1.42
CA ASP A 220 -20.30 -10.48 1.81
C ASP A 220 -20.24 -11.53 0.69
N GLU A 221 -20.88 -12.67 0.90
CA GLU A 221 -20.93 -13.78 -0.05
C GLU A 221 -21.49 -13.30 -1.40
N TRP A 222 -20.92 -13.79 -2.50
CA TRP A 222 -21.40 -13.54 -3.87
C TRP A 222 -21.50 -12.07 -4.33
N CYS A 223 -21.06 -11.06 -3.55
CA CYS A 223 -21.33 -9.64 -3.84
C CYS A 223 -20.98 -9.19 -5.26
N TYR A 224 -19.83 -9.60 -5.80
CA TYR A 224 -19.36 -9.25 -7.15
C TYR A 224 -19.25 -10.47 -8.08
N ASN A 225 -19.90 -11.58 -7.72
CA ASN A 225 -19.89 -12.80 -8.51
C ASN A 225 -20.35 -12.51 -9.95
N ALA A 226 -19.56 -12.94 -10.94
CA ALA A 226 -19.84 -12.81 -12.36
C ALA A 226 -20.16 -11.37 -12.84
N MET A 227 -19.78 -10.34 -12.06
CA MET A 227 -20.23 -8.96 -12.29
C MET A 227 -19.93 -8.44 -13.71
N PHE A 228 -18.78 -8.80 -14.30
CA PHE A 228 -18.36 -8.43 -15.66
C PHE A 228 -18.16 -9.63 -16.57
N TRP A 229 -18.77 -10.78 -16.28
CA TRP A 229 -18.66 -11.95 -17.15
C TRP A 229 -19.03 -11.58 -18.58
N GLY A 230 -18.14 -11.81 -19.55
CA GLY A 230 -18.42 -11.61 -20.98
C GLY A 230 -18.41 -10.15 -21.41
N CYS A 231 -17.89 -9.22 -20.59
CA CYS A 231 -17.62 -7.84 -21.00
C CYS A 231 -16.42 -7.77 -21.96
N THR A 232 -16.60 -8.20 -23.20
CA THR A 232 -15.51 -8.40 -24.19
C THR A 232 -14.80 -7.11 -24.62
N SER A 233 -15.38 -5.93 -24.39
CA SER A 233 -14.76 -4.62 -24.68
C SER A 233 -14.05 -3.97 -23.48
N LEU A 234 -14.12 -4.56 -22.28
CA LEU A 234 -13.51 -4.01 -21.08
C LEU A 234 -11.98 -4.18 -21.15
N THR A 235 -11.23 -3.08 -21.05
CA THR A 235 -9.75 -3.11 -21.17
C THR A 235 -9.04 -3.02 -19.82
N GLU A 236 -9.68 -2.43 -18.82
CA GLU A 236 -9.13 -2.24 -17.47
C GLU A 236 -10.15 -2.66 -16.41
N ALA A 237 -9.68 -3.42 -15.42
CA ALA A 237 -10.48 -3.78 -14.25
C ALA A 237 -10.54 -2.62 -13.24
N PRO A 238 -11.62 -2.53 -12.43
CA PRO A 238 -11.70 -1.60 -11.32
C PRO A 238 -10.83 -2.05 -10.14
N ASP A 239 -10.41 -1.11 -9.29
CA ASP A 239 -9.71 -1.42 -8.04
C ASP A 239 -10.57 -2.28 -7.10
N LEU A 240 -9.96 -3.30 -6.47
CA LEU A 240 -10.62 -4.24 -5.56
C LEU A 240 -9.98 -4.17 -4.16
N PRO A 241 -10.42 -3.25 -3.28
CA PRO A 241 -9.69 -2.93 -2.04
C PRO A 241 -9.94 -3.93 -0.88
N ALA A 242 -10.85 -4.89 -1.03
CA ALA A 242 -11.20 -5.81 0.06
C ALA A 242 -10.03 -6.73 0.44
N MET A 243 -9.69 -6.76 1.74
CA MET A 243 -8.60 -7.60 2.27
C MET A 243 -9.07 -8.91 2.90
N LYS A 244 -10.36 -8.99 3.27
CA LYS A 244 -10.99 -10.20 3.81
C LYS A 244 -11.96 -10.73 2.76
N MET A 245 -11.78 -11.99 2.39
CA MET A 245 -12.63 -12.67 1.39
C MET A 245 -13.75 -13.43 2.10
N GLU A 246 -14.89 -13.53 1.43
CA GLU A 246 -16.03 -14.38 1.79
C GLU A 246 -16.36 -15.31 0.61
N TRP A 247 -17.22 -16.30 0.84
CA TRP A 247 -17.58 -17.35 -0.12
C TRP A 247 -17.98 -16.77 -1.49
N CYS A 248 -17.24 -17.18 -2.53
CA CYS A 248 -17.50 -16.84 -3.94
C CYS A 248 -17.66 -15.33 -4.25
N CYS A 249 -17.13 -14.42 -3.42
CA CYS A 249 -17.36 -12.98 -3.56
C CYS A 249 -16.91 -12.37 -4.90
N TYR A 250 -15.86 -12.91 -5.55
CA TYR A 250 -15.40 -12.52 -6.90
C TYR A 250 -15.41 -13.68 -7.92
N TYR A 251 -16.13 -14.76 -7.62
CA TYR A 251 -16.17 -15.94 -8.50
C TYR A 251 -16.65 -15.52 -9.89
N PHE A 252 -15.95 -15.91 -10.96
CA PHE A 252 -16.21 -15.53 -12.36
C PHE A 252 -16.20 -14.03 -12.69
N MET A 253 -15.70 -13.13 -11.83
CA MET A 253 -15.92 -11.68 -11.96
C MET A 253 -15.60 -11.11 -13.36
N PHE A 254 -14.50 -11.53 -13.99
CA PHE A 254 -14.06 -11.09 -15.33
C PHE A 254 -14.01 -12.23 -16.35
N TYR A 255 -14.75 -13.32 -16.14
CA TYR A 255 -14.75 -14.46 -17.06
C TYR A 255 -15.06 -14.01 -18.50
N GLY A 256 -14.22 -14.37 -19.47
CA GLY A 256 -14.41 -14.03 -20.88
C GLY A 256 -14.24 -12.55 -21.23
N CYS A 257 -13.60 -11.74 -20.38
CA CYS A 257 -13.21 -10.36 -20.72
C CYS A 257 -12.01 -10.36 -21.68
N THR A 258 -12.23 -10.71 -22.94
CA THR A 258 -11.16 -10.96 -23.94
C THR A 258 -10.29 -9.74 -24.26
N SER A 259 -10.74 -8.51 -23.95
CA SER A 259 -9.95 -7.29 -24.15
C SER A 259 -9.20 -6.81 -22.91
N LEU A 260 -9.36 -7.46 -21.76
CA LEU A 260 -8.78 -7.03 -20.50
C LEU A 260 -7.25 -7.17 -20.53
N THR A 261 -6.53 -6.06 -20.41
CA THR A 261 -5.06 -6.03 -20.39
C THR A 261 -4.48 -5.77 -19.01
N LYS A 262 -5.27 -5.18 -18.11
CA LYS A 262 -4.85 -4.79 -16.76
C LYS A 262 -5.80 -5.38 -15.72
N ALA A 263 -5.30 -6.35 -14.96
CA ALA A 263 -5.96 -6.88 -13.77
C ALA A 263 -5.84 -5.88 -12.60
N PRO A 264 -6.75 -5.96 -11.60
CA PRO A 264 -6.59 -5.22 -10.36
C PRO A 264 -5.52 -5.87 -9.48
N VAL A 265 -5.00 -5.12 -8.51
CA VAL A 265 -4.24 -5.70 -7.40
C VAL A 265 -5.23 -6.47 -6.52
N LEU A 266 -4.89 -7.71 -6.16
CA LEU A 266 -5.68 -8.55 -5.27
C LEU A 266 -5.00 -8.61 -3.88
N PRO A 267 -5.43 -7.79 -2.90
CA PRO A 267 -4.66 -7.56 -1.66
C PRO A 267 -4.91 -8.60 -0.56
N ALA A 268 -5.90 -9.48 -0.71
CA ALA A 268 -6.26 -10.46 0.31
C ALA A 268 -5.15 -11.49 0.55
N GLN A 269 -4.78 -11.71 1.81
CA GLN A 269 -3.73 -12.68 2.20
C GLN A 269 -4.25 -14.10 2.36
N LYS A 270 -5.54 -14.25 2.69
CA LYS A 270 -6.22 -15.52 2.85
C LYS A 270 -7.45 -15.55 1.97
N LEU A 271 -7.57 -16.61 1.18
CA LEU A 271 -8.70 -16.83 0.30
C LEU A 271 -9.77 -17.69 0.97
N ASP A 272 -11.02 -17.44 0.60
CA ASP A 272 -12.17 -18.27 0.96
C ASP A 272 -12.58 -19.14 -0.23
N GLU A 273 -13.50 -20.09 0.00
CA GLU A 273 -13.98 -21.02 -1.00
C GLU A 273 -14.49 -20.29 -2.25
N GLY A 274 -13.97 -20.70 -3.41
CA GLY A 274 -14.34 -20.15 -4.72
C GLY A 274 -14.05 -18.66 -4.97
N CYS A 275 -13.42 -17.93 -4.03
CA CYS A 275 -13.43 -16.47 -4.09
C CYS A 275 -12.82 -15.87 -5.37
N TYR A 276 -11.73 -16.43 -5.91
CA TYR A 276 -11.12 -16.06 -7.19
C TYR A 276 -11.29 -17.14 -8.27
N GLY A 277 -12.16 -18.14 -8.05
CA GLY A 277 -12.40 -19.20 -9.02
C GLY A 277 -12.85 -18.61 -10.36
N ASP A 278 -12.19 -19.03 -11.43
CA ASP A 278 -12.44 -18.62 -12.81
C ASP A 278 -12.46 -17.09 -13.05
N MET A 279 -11.88 -16.31 -12.13
CA MET A 279 -11.99 -14.85 -12.09
C MET A 279 -11.56 -14.18 -13.40
N PHE A 280 -10.47 -14.63 -14.03
CA PHE A 280 -9.96 -14.12 -15.30
C PHE A 280 -9.94 -15.18 -16.41
N ASN A 281 -10.72 -16.26 -16.26
CA ASN A 281 -10.73 -17.32 -17.25
C ASN A 281 -11.23 -16.76 -18.60
N GLY A 282 -10.44 -16.95 -19.68
CA GLY A 282 -10.73 -16.41 -21.01
C GLY A 282 -10.36 -14.92 -21.19
N CYS A 283 -9.58 -14.32 -20.28
CA CYS A 283 -9.01 -13.00 -20.48
C CYS A 283 -7.77 -13.06 -21.40
N GLU A 284 -7.99 -13.31 -22.70
CA GLU A 284 -6.95 -13.67 -23.69
C GLU A 284 -5.74 -12.72 -23.77
N LYS A 285 -5.93 -11.42 -23.46
CA LYS A 285 -4.88 -10.40 -23.51
C LYS A 285 -4.22 -10.10 -22.17
N LEU A 286 -4.68 -10.70 -21.08
CA LEU A 286 -4.14 -10.46 -19.75
C LEU A 286 -2.80 -11.16 -19.61
N SER A 287 -1.75 -10.39 -19.31
CA SER A 287 -0.37 -10.90 -19.18
C SER A 287 0.31 -10.53 -17.87
N SER A 288 -0.40 -9.88 -16.94
CA SER A 288 0.14 -9.53 -15.63
C SER A 288 -0.95 -9.51 -14.56
N VAL A 289 -0.69 -10.13 -13.41
CA VAL A 289 -1.59 -10.13 -12.25
C VAL A 289 -0.79 -10.00 -10.95
N THR A 290 -1.25 -9.15 -10.04
CA THR A 290 -0.69 -9.06 -8.67
C THR A 290 -1.66 -9.70 -7.70
N CYS A 291 -1.24 -10.78 -7.04
CA CYS A 291 -2.04 -11.51 -6.06
C CYS A 291 -1.24 -11.77 -4.79
N LEU A 292 -1.65 -11.14 -3.69
CA LEU A 292 -0.92 -11.16 -2.43
C LEU A 292 -1.34 -12.29 -1.48
N ALA A 293 -2.13 -13.24 -1.98
CA ALA A 293 -2.59 -14.38 -1.21
C ALA A 293 -1.44 -15.34 -0.88
N THR A 294 -1.30 -15.67 0.40
CA THR A 294 -0.36 -16.66 0.93
C THR A 294 -1.06 -17.93 1.40
N ASP A 295 -2.33 -17.85 1.79
CA ASP A 295 -3.20 -18.98 2.09
C ASP A 295 -4.23 -19.18 0.97
N ILE A 296 -3.94 -20.14 0.09
CA ILE A 296 -4.76 -20.57 -1.04
C ILE A 296 -5.31 -21.99 -0.85
N THR A 297 -5.51 -22.41 0.41
CA THR A 297 -5.90 -23.80 0.75
C THR A 297 -7.41 -24.07 0.65
N ALA A 298 -8.23 -23.01 0.60
CA ALA A 298 -9.67 -23.13 0.50
C ALA A 298 -10.11 -23.80 -0.81
N ASN A 299 -11.19 -24.57 -0.75
CA ASN A 299 -11.69 -25.33 -1.90
C ASN A 299 -11.97 -24.40 -3.09
N TYR A 300 -11.47 -24.77 -4.26
CA TYR A 300 -11.71 -24.05 -5.52
C TYR A 300 -11.36 -22.55 -5.52
N CYS A 301 -10.64 -22.04 -4.51
CA CYS A 301 -10.45 -20.60 -4.32
C CYS A 301 -9.78 -19.91 -5.51
N THR A 302 -8.93 -20.63 -6.26
CA THR A 302 -8.26 -20.17 -7.48
C THR A 302 -8.49 -21.10 -8.66
N SER A 303 -9.49 -21.99 -8.60
CA SER A 303 -9.76 -22.97 -9.67
C SER A 303 -10.01 -22.28 -11.00
N GLY A 304 -9.19 -22.55 -12.02
CA GLY A 304 -9.36 -22.00 -13.37
C GLY A 304 -9.10 -20.49 -13.49
N TRP A 305 -8.64 -19.82 -12.43
CA TRP A 305 -8.66 -18.34 -12.34
C TRP A 305 -7.89 -17.62 -13.45
N LEU A 306 -6.83 -18.22 -13.99
CA LEU A 306 -6.02 -17.71 -15.11
C LEU A 306 -6.05 -18.65 -16.33
N SER A 307 -7.09 -19.47 -16.49
CA SER A 307 -7.23 -20.31 -17.67
C SER A 307 -7.49 -19.45 -18.93
N GLY A 308 -6.80 -19.72 -20.04
CA GLY A 308 -7.05 -18.99 -21.31
C GLY A 308 -6.58 -17.52 -21.32
N VAL A 309 -5.67 -17.13 -20.42
CA VAL A 309 -4.95 -15.85 -20.47
C VAL A 309 -3.80 -15.87 -21.50
N ALA A 310 -3.05 -14.78 -21.64
CA ALA A 310 -1.91 -14.72 -22.56
C ALA A 310 -0.91 -15.87 -22.28
N ALA A 311 -0.32 -16.45 -23.34
CA ALA A 311 0.60 -17.59 -23.22
C ALA A 311 1.90 -17.28 -22.44
N LYS A 312 2.24 -16.00 -22.28
CA LYS A 312 3.35 -15.53 -21.45
C LYS A 312 2.84 -14.36 -20.61
N GLY A 313 3.25 -14.33 -19.36
CA GLY A 313 2.88 -13.27 -18.45
C GLY A 313 3.66 -13.33 -17.15
N THR A 314 3.32 -12.42 -16.24
CA THR A 314 3.96 -12.30 -14.93
C THR A 314 2.90 -12.33 -13.84
N ILE A 315 3.13 -13.15 -12.83
CA ILE A 315 2.37 -13.06 -11.59
C ILE A 315 3.27 -12.49 -10.49
N ILE A 316 2.77 -11.47 -9.81
CA ILE A 316 3.44 -10.83 -8.68
C ILE A 316 2.79 -11.38 -7.41
N THR A 317 3.56 -12.09 -6.59
CA THR A 317 3.07 -12.78 -5.38
C THR A 317 3.70 -12.22 -4.11
N LYS A 318 3.06 -12.47 -2.96
CA LYS A 318 3.60 -12.08 -1.65
C LYS A 318 4.54 -13.16 -1.11
N ALA A 319 5.65 -12.74 -0.51
CA ALA A 319 6.65 -13.59 0.17
C ALA A 319 6.02 -14.72 1.01
N GLY A 320 6.46 -15.97 0.79
CA GLY A 320 5.95 -17.16 1.48
C GLY A 320 4.69 -17.79 0.88
N ALA A 321 4.16 -17.25 -0.21
CA ALA A 321 3.09 -17.92 -0.96
C ALA A 321 3.60 -19.18 -1.66
N ASN A 322 2.89 -20.30 -1.47
CA ASN A 322 3.18 -21.60 -2.10
C ASN A 322 2.25 -21.82 -3.31
N TRP A 323 2.41 -21.02 -4.35
CA TRP A 323 1.65 -21.19 -5.59
C TRP A 323 2.12 -22.44 -6.34
N THR A 324 1.18 -23.31 -6.70
CA THR A 324 1.46 -24.45 -7.58
C THR A 324 1.39 -24.03 -9.05
N SER A 325 1.94 -24.83 -9.96
CA SER A 325 1.70 -24.67 -11.40
C SER A 325 0.37 -25.30 -11.82
N GLY A 326 -0.27 -24.76 -12.86
CA GLY A 326 -1.43 -25.37 -13.51
C GLY A 326 -2.74 -24.61 -13.34
N ALA A 327 -3.87 -25.29 -13.58
CA ALA A 327 -5.18 -24.66 -13.72
C ALA A 327 -5.66 -23.85 -12.50
N SER A 328 -5.26 -24.25 -11.29
CA SER A 328 -5.59 -23.55 -10.04
C SER A 328 -4.43 -22.70 -9.51
N GLY A 329 -3.34 -22.58 -10.26
CA GLY A 329 -2.10 -21.97 -9.84
C GLY A 329 -1.57 -21.02 -10.89
N ILE A 330 -0.27 -21.04 -11.12
CA ILE A 330 0.40 -20.20 -12.11
C ILE A 330 0.32 -20.90 -13.48
N PRO A 331 -0.16 -20.21 -14.53
CA PRO A 331 -0.23 -20.79 -15.87
C PRO A 331 1.15 -21.21 -16.39
N GLU A 332 1.18 -22.25 -17.24
CA GLU A 332 2.40 -22.64 -17.93
C GLU A 332 2.93 -21.47 -18.79
N GLY A 333 4.24 -21.22 -18.74
CA GLY A 333 4.88 -20.11 -19.45
C GLY A 333 4.80 -18.74 -18.75
N TRP A 334 4.12 -18.64 -17.60
CA TRP A 334 4.14 -17.44 -16.76
C TRP A 334 5.32 -17.46 -15.79
N THR A 335 5.86 -16.26 -15.53
CA THR A 335 6.94 -16.03 -14.58
C THR A 335 6.37 -15.56 -13.26
N GLU A 336 6.67 -16.26 -12.16
CA GLU A 336 6.44 -15.74 -10.82
C GLU A 336 7.55 -14.80 -10.41
N ILE A 337 7.18 -13.62 -9.93
CA ILE A 337 8.08 -12.70 -9.24
C ILE A 337 7.49 -12.36 -7.87
N TYR A 338 8.34 -12.11 -6.88
CA TYR A 338 7.88 -11.63 -5.59
C TYR A 338 7.67 -10.12 -5.67
N GLU A 339 6.60 -9.66 -5.03
CA GLU A 339 6.44 -8.25 -4.71
C GLU A 339 7.70 -7.79 -4.01
N LYS A 340 8.35 -6.77 -4.57
CA LYS A 340 9.56 -6.23 -4.00
C LYS A 340 9.17 -5.49 -2.72
N THR A 341 9.53 -6.06 -1.58
CA THR A 341 9.31 -5.45 -0.27
C THR A 341 10.56 -5.56 0.56
N ASP A 342 10.77 -4.60 1.46
CA ASP A 342 11.89 -4.62 2.40
C ASP A 342 11.80 -5.85 3.32
N ASP A 343 10.57 -6.27 3.66
CA ASP A 343 10.29 -7.38 4.56
C ASP A 343 10.15 -8.75 3.85
N GLY A 344 10.50 -8.86 2.57
CA GLY A 344 10.59 -10.13 1.84
C GLY A 344 11.76 -11.01 2.32
N PRO A 345 11.94 -12.24 1.78
CA PRO A 345 13.13 -13.04 2.06
C PRO A 345 14.40 -12.35 1.54
N LEU A 346 15.59 -12.91 1.75
CA LEU A 346 16.81 -12.38 1.18
C LEU A 346 16.75 -12.52 -0.35
N MET A 347 16.80 -11.39 -1.06
CA MET A 347 16.66 -11.34 -2.52
C MET A 347 17.89 -10.74 -3.18
N LEU A 348 18.24 -11.30 -4.33
CA LEU A 348 19.11 -10.66 -5.32
C LEU A 348 18.34 -10.47 -6.63
N GLU A 349 18.49 -9.30 -7.24
CA GLU A 349 17.92 -8.98 -8.55
C GLU A 349 19.04 -8.66 -9.53
N ALA A 350 19.05 -9.36 -10.66
CA ALA A 350 20.08 -9.19 -11.68
C ALA A 350 19.89 -7.85 -12.42
N ILE A 351 20.92 -7.00 -12.42
CA ILE A 351 20.93 -5.74 -13.20
C ILE A 351 21.35 -6.03 -14.64
N ALA A 352 22.22 -7.03 -14.83
CA ALA A 352 22.64 -7.56 -16.11
C ALA A 352 22.57 -9.09 -16.09
N ASP A 353 22.59 -9.71 -17.27
CA ASP A 353 22.73 -11.17 -17.39
C ASP A 353 24.02 -11.64 -16.69
N GLY A 354 23.90 -12.69 -15.87
CA GLY A 354 25.01 -13.19 -15.08
C GLY A 354 24.63 -14.39 -14.21
N THR A 355 25.45 -14.64 -13.20
CA THR A 355 25.36 -15.77 -12.28
C THR A 355 25.44 -15.27 -10.84
N VAL A 356 24.56 -15.81 -10.00
CA VAL A 356 24.69 -15.75 -8.54
C VAL A 356 25.22 -17.09 -8.06
N ALA A 357 26.43 -17.10 -7.52
CA ALA A 357 27.02 -18.27 -6.89
C ALA A 357 26.72 -18.26 -5.39
N PHE A 358 26.32 -19.42 -4.86
CA PHE A 358 26.05 -19.62 -3.44
C PHE A 358 26.89 -20.80 -2.93
N LEU A 359 27.79 -20.52 -2.00
CA LEU A 359 28.49 -21.53 -1.20
C LEU A 359 27.71 -21.78 0.08
N ASN A 360 27.08 -22.96 0.18
CA ASN A 360 26.38 -23.39 1.38
C ASN A 360 27.30 -24.26 2.23
N ASN A 361 27.85 -23.68 3.29
CA ASN A 361 28.64 -24.38 4.29
C ASN A 361 27.79 -24.74 5.53
N ALA A 362 26.49 -24.44 5.53
CA ALA A 362 25.59 -24.83 6.60
C ALA A 362 25.46 -26.35 6.73
N ALA A 363 25.06 -26.81 7.92
CA ALA A 363 24.83 -28.24 8.18
C ALA A 363 23.62 -28.82 7.42
N GLY A 364 22.74 -27.97 6.89
CA GLY A 364 21.56 -28.38 6.16
C GLY A 364 21.32 -27.57 4.89
N PRO A 365 20.26 -27.88 4.15
CA PRO A 365 20.01 -27.28 2.84
C PRO A 365 19.60 -25.81 2.92
N VAL A 366 19.94 -25.06 1.87
CA VAL A 366 19.36 -23.75 1.59
C VAL A 366 18.46 -23.89 0.38
N THR A 367 17.23 -23.42 0.50
CA THR A 367 16.26 -23.42 -0.59
C THR A 367 16.37 -22.10 -1.35
N TYR A 368 16.34 -22.16 -2.67
CA TYR A 368 16.27 -20.96 -3.50
C TYR A 368 15.25 -21.14 -4.63
N ARG A 369 14.84 -20.01 -5.21
CA ARG A 369 14.04 -20.02 -6.42
C ARG A 369 14.33 -18.78 -7.24
N VAL A 370 14.45 -18.97 -8.55
CA VAL A 370 14.62 -17.90 -9.54
C VAL A 370 13.25 -17.54 -10.10
N SER A 371 13.04 -16.28 -10.44
CA SER A 371 11.82 -15.82 -11.12
C SER A 371 11.52 -16.67 -12.36
N GLY A 372 10.41 -17.41 -12.32
CA GLY A 372 9.96 -18.28 -13.41
C GLY A 372 10.46 -19.74 -13.36
N ASP A 373 11.24 -20.09 -12.34
CA ASP A 373 11.72 -21.46 -12.11
C ASP A 373 10.98 -22.15 -10.95
N GLU A 374 11.10 -23.47 -10.86
CA GLU A 374 10.67 -24.24 -9.68
C GLU A 374 11.59 -23.98 -8.47
N VAL A 375 11.09 -24.30 -7.28
CA VAL A 375 11.89 -24.28 -6.05
C VAL A 375 13.01 -25.31 -6.17
N LYS A 376 14.23 -24.90 -5.86
CA LYS A 376 15.44 -25.74 -5.90
C LYS A 376 16.15 -25.68 -4.55
N THR A 377 17.04 -26.65 -4.33
CA THR A 377 17.81 -26.77 -3.09
C THR A 377 19.30 -26.72 -3.39
N ILE A 378 20.04 -26.07 -2.51
CA ILE A 378 21.49 -26.11 -2.41
C ILE A 378 21.81 -27.01 -1.22
N ASP A 379 22.40 -28.17 -1.47
CA ASP A 379 22.73 -29.13 -0.43
C ASP A 379 23.81 -28.58 0.52
N ALA A 380 23.92 -29.16 1.71
CA ALA A 380 24.96 -28.82 2.67
C ALA A 380 26.37 -29.05 2.09
N GLU A 381 27.31 -28.18 2.43
CA GLU A 381 28.71 -28.21 1.98
C GLU A 381 28.88 -28.20 0.45
N THR A 382 27.98 -27.52 -0.27
CA THR A 382 28.02 -27.43 -1.74
C THR A 382 28.14 -26.00 -2.25
N TYR A 383 28.66 -25.89 -3.47
CA TYR A 383 28.73 -24.67 -4.25
C TYR A 383 27.78 -24.80 -5.45
N THR A 384 26.87 -23.83 -5.61
CA THR A 384 25.88 -23.80 -6.70
C THR A 384 25.93 -22.49 -7.46
N GLU A 385 25.91 -22.56 -8.79
CA GLU A 385 25.81 -21.42 -9.69
C GLU A 385 24.38 -21.29 -10.24
N ILE A 386 23.81 -20.09 -10.08
CA ILE A 386 22.43 -19.78 -10.46
C ILE A 386 22.47 -18.73 -11.57
N THR A 387 22.25 -19.15 -12.81
CA THR A 387 22.19 -18.24 -13.95
C THR A 387 20.91 -17.41 -13.95
N MET A 388 21.04 -16.10 -14.14
CA MET A 388 19.94 -15.14 -14.15
C MET A 388 20.04 -14.20 -15.36
N LYS A 389 18.87 -13.80 -15.86
CA LYS A 389 18.70 -12.73 -16.84
C LYS A 389 18.42 -11.41 -16.15
N ALA A 390 18.78 -10.30 -16.79
CA ALA A 390 18.48 -8.97 -16.29
C ALA A 390 16.99 -8.84 -15.92
N GLY A 391 16.71 -8.35 -14.70
CA GLY A 391 15.38 -8.20 -14.13
C GLY A 391 14.81 -9.44 -13.44
N GLN A 392 15.44 -10.63 -13.57
CA GLN A 392 15.06 -11.78 -12.74
C GLN A 392 15.51 -11.56 -11.30
N GLN A 393 14.75 -12.17 -10.39
CA GLN A 393 15.06 -12.23 -8.96
C GLN A 393 15.44 -13.67 -8.60
N VAL A 394 16.31 -13.81 -7.60
CA VAL A 394 16.53 -15.05 -6.87
C VAL A 394 16.35 -14.74 -5.39
N TRP A 395 15.68 -15.64 -4.68
CA TRP A 395 15.49 -15.51 -3.23
C TRP A 395 15.90 -16.78 -2.53
N PHE A 396 16.43 -16.61 -1.33
CA PHE A 396 16.98 -17.68 -0.52
C PHE A 396 16.20 -17.80 0.78
N SER A 397 16.00 -19.03 1.24
CA SER A 397 15.39 -19.33 2.53
C SER A 397 15.92 -20.64 3.08
N SER A 398 15.89 -20.82 4.39
CA SER A 398 16.29 -22.07 5.04
C SER A 398 15.65 -22.16 6.44
N ASP A 399 15.64 -23.37 6.99
CA ASP A 399 15.23 -23.66 8.37
C ASP A 399 16.41 -24.29 9.16
N ASN A 400 17.63 -23.97 8.74
CA ASN A 400 18.85 -24.47 9.35
C ASN A 400 19.09 -23.82 10.73
N THR A 401 19.32 -24.64 11.75
CA THR A 401 19.56 -24.20 13.13
C THR A 401 21.04 -24.25 13.55
N SER A 402 21.95 -24.52 12.60
CA SER A 402 23.39 -24.67 12.84
C SER A 402 24.20 -24.16 11.65
N TYR A 403 24.74 -22.95 11.76
CA TYR A 403 25.65 -22.34 10.78
C TYR A 403 27.00 -22.05 11.46
N TYR A 404 27.84 -23.08 11.62
CA TYR A 404 29.23 -22.89 12.09
C TYR A 404 30.23 -22.72 10.94
N ALA A 405 29.76 -22.77 9.69
CA ALA A 405 30.63 -22.68 8.53
C ALA A 405 30.03 -21.69 7.52
N SER A 406 30.82 -20.66 7.26
CA SER A 406 30.47 -19.39 6.63
C SER A 406 29.90 -19.55 5.22
N ASN A 407 28.61 -19.26 5.05
CA ASN A 407 28.02 -19.15 3.72
C ASN A 407 28.58 -17.94 2.96
N ASN A 408 28.60 -18.01 1.64
CA ASN A 408 29.06 -16.90 0.81
C ASN A 408 28.28 -16.80 -0.50
N ILE A 409 27.87 -15.58 -0.85
CA ILE A 409 27.11 -15.24 -2.05
C ILE A 409 27.94 -14.30 -2.92
N GLN A 410 28.21 -14.72 -4.16
CA GLN A 410 28.94 -13.94 -5.16
C GLN A 410 28.07 -13.69 -6.39
N CYS A 411 28.11 -12.47 -6.92
CA CYS A 411 27.59 -12.17 -8.26
C CYS A 411 28.78 -11.98 -9.20
N ASP A 412 28.71 -12.51 -10.42
CA ASP A 412 29.70 -12.25 -11.49
C ASP A 412 29.36 -11.01 -12.35
N ALA A 413 28.17 -10.45 -12.14
CA ALA A 413 27.63 -9.26 -12.78
C ALA A 413 26.80 -8.47 -11.76
N ASP A 414 26.61 -7.18 -12.02
CA ASP A 414 25.96 -6.29 -11.06
C ASP A 414 24.55 -6.78 -10.67
N CYS A 415 24.28 -6.80 -9.37
CA CYS A 415 23.05 -7.31 -8.78
C CYS A 415 22.60 -6.40 -7.63
N TYR A 416 21.29 -6.15 -7.50
CA TYR A 416 20.74 -5.48 -6.33
C TYR A 416 20.52 -6.49 -5.21
N VAL A 417 20.80 -6.10 -3.96
CA VAL A 417 20.51 -6.89 -2.76
C VAL A 417 19.49 -6.17 -1.87
N TYR A 418 18.45 -6.91 -1.42
CA TYR A 418 17.39 -6.39 -0.55
C TYR A 418 16.65 -7.53 0.16
N GLY A 419 15.66 -7.18 0.99
CA GLY A 419 14.85 -8.13 1.75
C GLY A 419 15.45 -8.45 3.12
N ASN A 420 15.04 -9.56 3.74
CA ASN A 420 15.38 -9.88 5.12
C ASN A 420 16.31 -11.11 5.22
N VAL A 421 17.51 -10.90 5.79
CA VAL A 421 18.53 -11.96 5.94
C VAL A 421 18.05 -13.11 6.85
N MET A 422 17.10 -12.86 7.75
CA MET A 422 16.56 -13.88 8.66
C MET A 422 15.82 -15.01 7.93
N SER A 423 15.49 -14.84 6.65
CA SER A 423 14.94 -15.91 5.80
C SER A 423 15.86 -17.12 5.69
N LEU A 424 17.17 -16.94 5.87
CA LEU A 424 18.15 -18.03 5.93
C LEU A 424 18.15 -18.79 7.28
N ILE A 425 17.45 -18.29 8.30
CA ILE A 425 17.27 -18.95 9.60
C ILE A 425 15.90 -19.61 9.70
N SER A 426 14.85 -18.94 9.22
CA SER A 426 13.49 -19.45 9.20
C SER A 426 12.81 -19.15 7.87
N SER A 427 12.31 -20.16 7.18
CA SER A 427 11.64 -19.99 5.89
C SER A 427 10.27 -19.33 6.00
N LYS A 428 9.62 -19.45 7.17
CA LYS A 428 8.24 -18.97 7.41
C LYS A 428 8.16 -17.76 8.34
N ASP A 429 8.93 -17.78 9.41
CA ASP A 429 8.77 -16.83 10.53
C ASP A 429 9.84 -15.73 10.53
N TYR A 430 10.72 -15.66 9.52
CA TYR A 430 11.84 -14.72 9.46
C TYR A 430 11.48 -13.24 9.71
N LYS A 431 10.24 -12.84 9.43
CA LYS A 431 9.76 -11.46 9.68
C LYS A 431 9.71 -11.10 11.16
N THR A 432 9.54 -12.08 12.04
CA THR A 432 9.45 -11.88 13.50
C THR A 432 10.74 -12.28 14.22
N VAL A 433 11.67 -12.94 13.52
CA VAL A 433 12.99 -13.32 14.06
C VAL A 433 13.85 -12.08 14.26
N THR A 434 14.19 -11.80 15.52
CA THR A 434 15.01 -10.65 15.96
C THR A 434 16.20 -11.09 16.84
N GLU A 435 16.42 -12.40 16.95
CA GLU A 435 17.52 -13.01 17.70
C GLU A 435 18.29 -13.94 16.77
N ILE A 436 19.61 -13.83 16.79
CA ILE A 436 20.50 -14.80 16.15
C ILE A 436 20.90 -15.84 17.19
N PRO A 437 20.50 -17.11 17.02
CA PRO A 437 20.84 -18.17 17.98
C PRO A 437 22.36 -18.39 18.11
N GLU A 438 22.79 -18.93 19.26
CA GLU A 438 24.17 -19.37 19.42
C GLU A 438 24.51 -20.47 18.40
N GLY A 439 25.63 -20.31 17.70
CA GLY A 439 26.04 -21.23 16.63
C GLY A 439 25.39 -20.97 15.26
N VAL A 440 24.67 -19.86 15.12
CA VAL A 440 24.23 -19.33 13.84
C VAL A 440 24.93 -18.00 13.58
N ASP A 441 25.50 -17.84 12.39
CA ASP A 441 26.09 -16.59 11.93
C ASP A 441 25.86 -16.35 10.43
N PHE A 442 26.12 -15.12 10.02
CA PHE A 442 26.19 -14.62 8.66
C PHE A 442 27.62 -14.18 8.33
N PHE A 443 28.62 -14.85 8.92
CA PHE A 443 30.02 -14.50 8.74
C PHE A 443 30.37 -14.48 7.26
N GLY A 444 30.83 -13.33 6.77
CA GLY A 444 31.28 -13.19 5.39
C GLY A 444 30.23 -13.49 4.32
N LEU A 445 28.93 -13.35 4.60
CA LEU A 445 27.86 -13.73 3.67
C LEU A 445 28.02 -13.12 2.27
N PHE A 446 28.50 -11.89 2.16
CA PHE A 446 28.78 -11.19 0.90
C PHE A 446 30.26 -10.82 0.76
N ARG A 447 31.16 -11.39 1.58
CA ARG A 447 32.59 -11.05 1.58
C ARG A 447 33.19 -11.17 0.18
N GLY A 448 33.84 -10.11 -0.29
CA GLY A 448 34.51 -10.01 -1.59
C GLY A 448 33.59 -9.69 -2.77
N ASN A 449 32.28 -9.53 -2.55
CA ASN A 449 31.34 -9.32 -3.63
C ASN A 449 31.36 -7.86 -4.12
N THR A 450 32.11 -7.62 -5.18
CA THR A 450 32.27 -6.28 -5.78
C THR A 450 31.08 -5.86 -6.67
N HIS A 451 30.13 -6.77 -6.92
CA HIS A 451 29.01 -6.59 -7.84
C HIS A 451 27.67 -6.33 -7.14
N ILE A 452 27.54 -6.59 -5.84
CA ILE A 452 26.33 -6.23 -5.10
C ILE A 452 26.19 -4.72 -4.91
N LYS A 453 24.98 -4.23 -5.10
CA LYS A 453 24.61 -2.81 -4.95
C LYS A 453 23.36 -2.67 -4.10
N ASN A 454 23.20 -1.53 -3.44
CA ASN A 454 21.93 -1.16 -2.81
C ASN A 454 20.83 -1.07 -3.88
N HIS A 455 19.65 -1.65 -3.62
CA HIS A 455 18.48 -1.41 -4.46
C HIS A 455 18.02 0.06 -4.30
N PRO A 456 17.55 0.74 -5.36
CA PRO A 456 17.19 2.18 -5.32
C PRO A 456 15.95 2.51 -4.47
N VAL A 457 15.06 1.53 -4.26
CA VAL A 457 13.82 1.66 -3.47
C VAL A 457 13.84 0.79 -2.22
N HIS A 458 14.08 -0.51 -2.38
CA HIS A 458 14.06 -1.49 -1.29
C HIS A 458 15.36 -1.60 -0.50
N LYS A 459 15.25 -2.05 0.75
CA LYS A 459 16.37 -2.16 1.69
C LYS A 459 16.69 -3.60 2.03
N LEU A 460 17.95 -3.84 2.36
CA LEU A 460 18.39 -5.06 3.04
C LEU A 460 18.21 -4.88 4.55
N LEU A 461 17.50 -5.81 5.19
CA LEU A 461 17.18 -5.80 6.62
C LEU A 461 18.06 -6.79 7.38
N LEU A 462 18.70 -6.27 8.43
CA LEU A 462 19.42 -7.02 9.46
C LEU A 462 18.73 -6.76 10.81
N PRO A 463 17.55 -7.37 11.07
CA PRO A 463 16.67 -6.94 12.15
C PRO A 463 17.10 -7.40 13.56
N ALA A 464 18.22 -8.11 13.70
CA ALA A 464 18.59 -8.68 15.00
C ALA A 464 18.93 -7.61 16.03
N THR A 465 18.25 -7.67 17.16
CA THR A 465 18.53 -6.86 18.35
C THR A 465 19.35 -7.64 19.38
N LYS A 466 19.29 -8.98 19.34
CA LYS A 466 20.10 -9.88 20.14
C LYS A 466 21.04 -10.68 19.24
N LEU A 467 22.34 -10.45 19.44
CA LEU A 467 23.41 -10.98 18.60
C LEU A 467 24.08 -12.20 19.23
N SER A 468 24.75 -12.99 18.41
CA SER A 468 25.71 -14.01 18.84
C SER A 468 27.13 -13.61 18.46
N LYS A 469 28.14 -14.31 18.99
CA LYS A 469 29.56 -14.03 18.70
C LYS A 469 29.83 -14.12 17.20
N MET A 470 30.51 -13.12 16.65
CA MET A 470 30.89 -13.04 15.23
C MET A 470 29.73 -13.09 14.22
N CYS A 471 28.48 -12.92 14.66
CA CYS A 471 27.30 -13.19 13.82
C CYS A 471 27.20 -12.40 12.51
N TYR A 472 27.74 -11.18 12.43
CA TYR A 472 27.79 -10.37 11.21
C TYR A 472 29.23 -10.02 10.80
N SER A 473 30.21 -10.73 11.37
CA SER A 473 31.61 -10.44 11.14
C SER A 473 31.98 -10.61 9.67
N GLY A 474 32.62 -9.60 9.09
CA GLY A 474 33.04 -9.56 7.70
C GLY A 474 31.92 -9.65 6.67
N MET A 475 30.64 -9.50 7.05
CA MET A 475 29.48 -9.79 6.18
C MET A 475 29.55 -9.09 4.82
N PHE A 476 29.99 -7.83 4.79
CA PHE A 476 30.16 -7.02 3.57
C PHE A 476 31.61 -6.64 3.29
N ASN A 477 32.59 -7.31 3.90
CA ASN A 477 34.01 -7.03 3.68
C ASN A 477 34.34 -7.10 2.18
N GLY A 478 34.87 -6.03 1.59
CA GLY A 478 35.22 -5.92 0.17
C GLY A 478 34.04 -5.62 -0.77
N CYS A 479 32.87 -5.25 -0.25
CA CYS A 479 31.70 -4.92 -1.08
C CYS A 479 31.78 -3.49 -1.63
N THR A 480 32.57 -3.30 -2.68
CA THR A 480 32.87 -1.98 -3.26
C THR A 480 31.68 -1.32 -3.96
N GLY A 481 30.59 -2.03 -4.20
CA GLY A 481 29.37 -1.52 -4.86
C GLY A 481 28.33 -0.93 -3.90
N LEU A 482 28.48 -1.10 -2.58
CA LEU A 482 27.54 -0.55 -1.59
C LEU A 482 27.81 0.93 -1.31
N THR A 483 26.77 1.75 -1.40
CA THR A 483 26.82 3.19 -1.13
C THR A 483 26.19 3.56 0.22
N GLU A 484 25.31 2.70 0.73
CA GLU A 484 24.64 2.83 2.03
C GLU A 484 24.69 1.50 2.81
N ALA A 485 24.84 1.60 4.13
CA ALA A 485 24.81 0.43 5.00
C ALA A 485 23.37 0.10 5.47
N PRO A 486 23.04 -1.19 5.69
CA PRO A 486 21.80 -1.56 6.36
C PRO A 486 21.78 -1.09 7.82
N ALA A 487 20.58 -0.89 8.39
CA ALA A 487 20.42 -0.52 9.79
C ALA A 487 20.87 -1.65 10.74
N LEU A 488 21.50 -1.28 11.85
CA LEU A 488 22.03 -2.21 12.87
C LEU A 488 21.39 -1.90 14.24
N PRO A 489 20.27 -2.55 14.59
CA PRO A 489 19.44 -2.11 15.72
C PRO A 489 19.90 -2.62 17.10
N ALA A 490 20.94 -3.47 17.17
CA ALA A 490 21.38 -4.06 18.42
C ALA A 490 21.98 -3.03 19.40
N THR A 491 21.46 -2.99 20.63
CA THR A 491 21.93 -2.11 21.72
C THR A 491 22.89 -2.80 22.68
N GLU A 492 22.92 -4.13 22.66
CA GLU A 492 23.85 -4.97 23.41
C GLU A 492 24.66 -5.80 22.42
N LEU A 493 25.99 -5.74 22.52
CA LEU A 493 26.88 -6.37 21.55
C LEU A 493 27.54 -7.61 22.12
N GLU A 494 27.83 -8.54 21.22
CA GLU A 494 28.61 -9.74 21.51
C GLU A 494 30.03 -9.65 20.93
N GLN A 495 30.90 -10.56 21.38
CA GLN A 495 32.29 -10.60 20.93
C GLN A 495 32.37 -10.61 19.39
N SER A 496 33.10 -9.62 18.85
CA SER A 496 33.38 -9.47 17.41
C SER A 496 32.15 -9.51 16.50
N CYS A 497 30.94 -9.24 17.01
CA CYS A 497 29.70 -9.43 16.26
C CYS A 497 29.62 -8.62 14.95
N TYR A 498 30.21 -7.42 14.89
CA TYR A 498 30.29 -6.58 13.70
C TYR A 498 31.74 -6.32 13.21
N SER A 499 32.69 -7.16 13.65
CA SER A 499 34.10 -7.03 13.26
C SER A 499 34.25 -7.09 11.74
N GLU A 500 35.02 -6.19 11.15
CA GLU A 500 35.31 -6.10 9.70
C GLU A 500 34.06 -6.01 8.80
N MET A 501 32.88 -5.69 9.34
CA MET A 501 31.61 -5.84 8.63
C MET A 501 31.59 -5.10 7.28
N PHE A 502 32.16 -3.89 7.22
CA PHE A 502 32.25 -3.05 6.01
C PHE A 502 33.70 -2.76 5.59
N LEU A 503 34.67 -3.57 6.02
CA LEU A 503 36.07 -3.38 5.65
C LEU A 503 36.20 -3.32 4.11
N GLY A 504 36.86 -2.31 3.56
CA GLY A 504 37.08 -2.15 2.13
C GLY A 504 35.82 -1.79 1.31
N CYS A 505 34.72 -1.37 1.93
CA CYS A 505 33.53 -0.84 1.23
C CYS A 505 33.80 0.57 0.70
N THR A 506 34.62 0.68 -0.34
CA THR A 506 35.16 1.95 -0.85
C THR A 506 34.12 2.94 -1.38
N SER A 507 32.91 2.50 -1.74
CA SER A 507 31.81 3.37 -2.19
C SER A 507 30.86 3.80 -1.07
N LEU A 508 31.04 3.31 0.17
CA LEU A 508 30.13 3.57 1.28
C LEU A 508 30.24 5.04 1.71
N THR A 509 29.17 5.81 1.48
CA THR A 509 29.14 7.25 1.81
C THR A 509 28.41 7.54 3.12
N LYS A 510 27.55 6.62 3.56
CA LYS A 510 26.71 6.74 4.75
C LYS A 510 26.86 5.50 5.64
N ALA A 511 27.44 5.70 6.82
CA ALA A 511 27.51 4.70 7.87
C ALA A 511 26.12 4.47 8.51
N PRO A 512 25.86 3.27 9.07
CA PRO A 512 24.66 2.99 9.84
C PRO A 512 24.74 3.63 11.24
N GLU A 513 23.60 3.82 11.89
CA GLU A 513 23.59 4.15 13.33
C GLU A 513 24.13 2.98 14.15
N LEU A 514 24.89 3.28 15.21
CA LEU A 514 25.45 2.30 16.15
C LEU A 514 24.91 2.60 17.55
N PRO A 515 23.74 2.06 17.94
CA PRO A 515 23.02 2.49 19.15
C PRO A 515 23.57 1.89 20.45
N ALA A 516 24.52 0.94 20.38
CA ALA A 516 25.02 0.23 21.53
C ALA A 516 25.83 1.12 22.49
N THR A 517 25.41 1.16 23.74
CA THR A 517 26.12 1.84 24.84
C THR A 517 27.00 0.88 25.65
N THR A 518 26.77 -0.43 25.51
CA THR A 518 27.56 -1.49 26.15
C THR A 518 28.32 -2.26 25.06
N LEU A 519 29.65 -2.14 25.06
CA LEU A 519 30.51 -2.77 24.06
C LEU A 519 31.09 -4.10 24.55
N ALA A 520 31.29 -5.03 23.61
CA ALA A 520 32.01 -6.28 23.85
C ALA A 520 33.39 -6.28 23.17
N ASN A 521 34.21 -7.27 23.52
CA ASN A 521 35.54 -7.45 22.96
C ASN A 521 35.50 -7.46 21.41
N GLY A 522 36.24 -6.55 20.78
CA GLY A 522 36.38 -6.48 19.33
C GLY A 522 35.09 -6.25 18.54
N CYS A 523 33.99 -5.83 19.17
CA CYS A 523 32.65 -5.82 18.55
C CYS A 523 32.58 -5.00 17.25
N TYR A 524 33.32 -3.90 17.14
CA TYR A 524 33.41 -3.05 15.94
C TYR A 524 34.83 -2.96 15.35
N SER A 525 35.69 -3.92 15.68
CA SER A 525 37.07 -3.96 15.21
C SER A 525 37.12 -3.90 13.67
N ALA A 526 37.87 -2.96 13.11
CA ALA A 526 38.06 -2.73 11.68
C ALA A 526 36.74 -2.57 10.88
N MET A 527 35.63 -2.19 11.53
CA MET A 527 34.30 -2.22 10.92
C MET A 527 34.20 -1.40 9.62
N PHE A 528 34.83 -0.22 9.56
CA PHE A 528 34.85 0.67 8.39
C PHE A 528 36.24 0.88 7.81
N GLN A 529 37.22 0.05 8.17
CA GLN A 529 38.57 0.17 7.64
C GLN A 529 38.53 0.24 6.09
N GLU A 530 39.28 1.15 5.47
CA GLU A 530 39.35 1.37 4.02
C GLU A 530 38.01 1.82 3.37
N CYS A 531 37.04 2.33 4.14
CA CYS A 531 35.85 3.00 3.59
C CYS A 531 36.18 4.42 3.07
N THR A 532 36.93 4.49 1.97
CA THR A 532 37.53 5.74 1.45
C THR A 532 36.53 6.82 1.02
N ALA A 533 35.25 6.49 0.80
CA ALA A 533 34.19 7.46 0.50
C ALA A 533 33.47 8.04 1.73
N LEU A 534 33.68 7.48 2.92
CA LEU A 534 32.99 7.91 4.14
C LEU A 534 33.53 9.27 4.61
N THR A 535 32.65 10.25 4.80
CA THR A 535 33.03 11.62 5.21
C THR A 535 32.74 11.91 6.67
N LYS A 536 31.76 11.21 7.26
CA LYS A 536 31.32 11.36 8.65
C LYS A 536 31.12 9.98 9.27
N ALA A 537 31.66 9.79 10.46
CA ALA A 537 31.47 8.57 11.25
C ALA A 537 30.08 8.57 11.91
N PRO A 538 29.54 7.39 12.25
CA PRO A 538 28.37 7.32 13.12
C PRO A 538 28.72 7.86 14.51
N VAL A 539 27.70 8.29 15.27
CA VAL A 539 27.89 8.61 16.68
C VAL A 539 28.24 7.32 17.42
N LEU A 540 29.23 7.38 18.30
CA LEU A 540 29.67 6.28 19.15
C LEU A 540 29.24 6.57 20.59
N PRO A 541 28.10 6.00 21.05
CA PRO A 541 27.45 6.44 22.29
C PRO A 541 27.97 5.73 23.56
N ALA A 542 28.80 4.71 23.43
CA ALA A 542 29.36 3.99 24.57
C ALA A 542 30.27 4.90 25.41
N THR A 543 30.10 4.84 26.74
CA THR A 543 30.88 5.63 27.70
C THR A 543 32.09 4.86 28.25
N GLU A 544 32.04 3.53 28.20
CA GLU A 544 33.12 2.62 28.59
C GLU A 544 33.52 1.74 27.41
N LEU A 545 34.80 1.77 27.04
CA LEU A 545 35.32 0.96 25.94
C LEU A 545 35.75 -0.43 26.40
N ALA A 546 35.45 -1.42 25.58
CA ALA A 546 35.96 -2.78 25.76
C ALA A 546 37.27 -2.99 25.00
N ARG A 547 38.00 -4.05 25.37
CA ARG A 547 39.23 -4.44 24.68
C ARG A 547 38.98 -4.60 23.17
N ASP A 548 39.88 -4.02 22.37
CA ASP A 548 39.87 -4.05 20.90
C ASP A 548 38.56 -3.50 20.24
N CYS A 549 37.64 -2.86 20.97
CA CYS A 549 36.28 -2.59 20.45
C CYS A 549 36.23 -1.64 19.24
N TYR A 550 37.06 -0.59 19.20
CA TYR A 550 37.21 0.34 18.07
C TYR A 550 38.58 0.22 17.39
N CYS A 551 39.31 -0.87 17.63
CA CYS A 551 40.59 -1.16 17.00
C CYS A 551 40.45 -1.07 15.46
N TYR A 552 41.28 -0.28 14.79
CA TYR A 552 41.27 -0.03 13.33
C TYR A 552 39.93 0.46 12.74
N MET A 553 38.96 0.89 13.55
CA MET A 553 37.56 1.04 13.11
C MET A 553 37.39 1.91 11.86
N PHE A 554 38.14 3.01 11.73
CA PHE A 554 38.11 3.92 10.58
C PHE A 554 39.49 4.09 9.93
N LYS A 555 40.37 3.11 10.11
CA LYS A 555 41.71 3.16 9.52
C LYS A 555 41.59 3.27 7.99
N ASP A 556 42.36 4.18 7.40
CA ASP A 556 42.39 4.45 5.95
C ASP A 556 41.03 4.92 5.37
N CYS A 557 40.16 5.50 6.19
CA CYS A 557 39.00 6.27 5.74
C CYS A 557 39.43 7.67 5.28
N GLU A 558 40.09 7.76 4.12
CA GLU A 558 40.80 8.95 3.63
C GLU A 558 40.00 10.26 3.66
N LYS A 559 38.67 10.21 3.49
CA LYS A 559 37.78 11.38 3.46
C LYS A 559 37.08 11.68 4.78
N LEU A 560 37.25 10.83 5.79
CA LEU A 560 36.57 10.98 7.07
C LEU A 560 37.14 12.21 7.78
N SER A 561 36.27 13.17 8.09
CA SER A 561 36.66 14.44 8.71
C SER A 561 35.79 14.82 9.92
N SER A 562 34.91 13.93 10.38
CA SER A 562 34.03 14.18 11.51
C SER A 562 33.73 12.90 12.28
N VAL A 563 34.04 12.90 13.57
CA VAL A 563 33.82 11.78 14.51
C VAL A 563 33.23 12.32 15.81
N THR A 564 32.20 11.65 16.32
CA THR A 564 31.63 11.93 17.65
C THR A 564 31.74 10.67 18.50
N CYS A 565 32.47 10.76 19.62
CA CYS A 565 32.71 9.64 20.52
C CYS A 565 32.48 10.04 21.98
N LEU A 566 31.54 9.36 22.65
CA LEU A 566 31.12 9.68 24.01
C LEU A 566 31.86 8.88 25.09
N ALA A 567 32.90 8.13 24.71
CA ALA A 567 33.69 7.35 25.64
C ALA A 567 34.42 8.25 26.64
N THR A 568 34.24 7.94 27.92
CA THR A 568 34.94 8.56 29.06
C THR A 568 35.96 7.62 29.68
N ASP A 569 35.76 6.31 29.58
CA ASP A 569 36.76 5.30 29.92
C ASP A 569 37.32 4.65 28.65
N ILE A 570 38.58 4.96 28.38
CA ILE A 570 39.38 4.48 27.24
C ILE A 570 40.59 3.66 27.71
N SER A 571 40.52 3.09 28.92
CA SER A 571 41.65 2.38 29.55
C SER A 571 41.84 0.94 29.07
N ALA A 572 40.85 0.37 28.38
CA ALA A 572 40.89 -1.00 27.91
C ALA A 572 41.96 -1.22 26.82
N ASP A 573 42.60 -2.39 26.86
CA ASP A 573 43.67 -2.77 25.93
C ASP A 573 43.25 -2.57 24.48
N ASN A 574 44.06 -1.81 23.73
CA ASN A 574 43.90 -1.57 22.28
C ASN A 574 42.50 -1.09 21.86
N CYS A 575 41.72 -0.50 22.77
CA CYS A 575 40.34 -0.12 22.48
C CYS A 575 40.21 0.84 21.29
N THR A 576 41.24 1.65 21.01
CA THR A 576 41.31 2.60 19.88
C THR A 576 42.60 2.47 19.07
N LEU A 577 43.23 1.28 19.06
CA LEU A 577 44.48 1.04 18.31
C LEU A 577 44.32 1.43 16.84
N GLU A 578 45.12 2.40 16.37
CA GLU A 578 45.14 2.93 14.99
C GLU A 578 43.77 3.35 14.41
N TRP A 579 42.76 3.60 15.24
CA TRP A 579 41.37 3.70 14.78
C TRP A 579 41.06 4.85 13.82
N LEU A 580 41.86 5.93 13.85
CA LEU A 580 41.77 7.10 12.96
C LEU A 580 43.04 7.32 12.14
N THR A 581 43.89 6.29 11.99
CA THR A 581 45.07 6.40 11.13
C THR A 581 44.64 6.46 9.66
N GLY A 582 45.25 7.33 8.86
CA GLY A 582 44.94 7.45 7.42
C GLY A 582 43.63 8.19 7.08
N VAL A 583 43.02 8.89 8.04
CA VAL A 583 41.86 9.77 7.80
C VAL A 583 42.28 11.15 7.27
N ALA A 584 41.32 12.03 6.97
CA ALA A 584 41.62 13.36 6.46
C ALA A 584 42.53 14.18 7.40
N ASP A 585 43.46 14.96 6.83
CA ASP A 585 44.42 15.78 7.59
C ASP A 585 43.76 16.80 8.54
N LYS A 586 42.51 17.21 8.24
CA LYS A 586 41.71 18.14 9.03
C LYS A 586 40.32 17.58 9.26
N GLY A 587 39.81 17.78 10.46
CA GLY A 587 38.48 17.35 10.85
C GLY A 587 38.08 17.85 12.23
N THR A 588 36.91 17.40 12.67
CA THR A 588 36.36 17.71 13.99
C THR A 588 36.14 16.42 14.77
N PHE A 589 36.71 16.36 15.96
CA PHE A 589 36.46 15.34 16.96
C PHE A 589 35.56 15.91 18.04
N THR A 590 34.35 15.38 18.18
CA THR A 590 33.41 15.76 19.24
C THR A 590 33.43 14.71 20.34
N GLN A 591 33.89 15.09 21.52
CA GLN A 591 34.03 14.21 22.68
C GLN A 591 32.92 14.42 23.71
N ALA A 592 32.86 13.52 24.69
CA ALA A 592 31.96 13.68 25.84
C ALA A 592 32.25 14.98 26.63
N PRO A 593 31.23 15.55 27.32
CA PRO A 593 31.35 16.69 28.21
C PRO A 593 32.53 16.60 29.19
N GLY A 594 33.43 17.58 29.19
CA GLY A 594 34.53 17.64 30.16
C GLY A 594 35.57 16.53 30.03
N MET A 595 35.60 15.79 28.93
CA MET A 595 36.54 14.70 28.71
C MET A 595 37.97 15.23 28.48
N THR A 596 38.94 14.65 29.20
CA THR A 596 40.36 15.05 29.13
C THR A 596 41.34 13.91 28.84
N ALA A 597 40.88 12.65 28.80
CA ALA A 597 41.79 11.51 28.66
C ALA A 597 42.21 11.23 27.20
N TRP A 598 41.52 11.80 26.21
CA TRP A 598 41.88 11.65 24.81
C TRP A 598 43.26 12.26 24.52
N THR A 599 44.16 11.44 24.00
CA THR A 599 45.49 11.87 23.56
C THR A 599 45.49 12.13 22.06
N ARG A 600 46.50 12.86 21.57
CA ARG A 600 46.77 12.97 20.12
C ARG A 600 47.72 11.86 19.67
N GLY A 601 47.62 11.47 18.40
CA GLY A 601 48.52 10.51 17.77
C GLY A 601 47.81 9.26 17.25
N GLU A 602 48.61 8.22 17.00
CA GLU A 602 48.22 6.99 16.28
C GLU A 602 46.98 6.29 16.85
N ASN A 603 46.84 6.24 18.17
CA ASN A 603 45.71 5.60 18.86
C ASN A 603 44.66 6.58 19.39
N GLY A 604 44.84 7.86 19.09
CA GLY A 604 44.07 8.96 19.68
C GLY A 604 43.41 9.83 18.61
N ILE A 605 43.40 11.13 18.84
CA ILE A 605 42.87 12.13 17.91
C ILE A 605 43.97 12.53 16.92
N PRO A 606 43.69 12.61 15.60
CA PRO A 606 44.69 13.08 14.64
C PRO A 606 45.19 14.51 14.95
N GLU A 607 46.48 14.77 14.72
CA GLU A 607 47.13 16.04 15.12
C GLU A 607 46.47 17.29 14.53
N GLY A 608 45.98 17.23 13.29
CA GLY A 608 45.34 18.34 12.60
C GLY A 608 43.86 18.57 12.93
N TRP A 609 43.28 17.76 13.82
CA TRP A 609 41.85 17.83 14.14
C TRP A 609 41.53 18.79 15.27
N THR A 610 40.41 19.50 15.11
CA THR A 610 39.79 20.33 16.14
C THR A 610 39.03 19.45 17.10
N VAL A 611 39.17 19.70 18.41
CA VAL A 611 38.43 18.97 19.44
C VAL A 611 37.37 19.90 20.01
N THR A 612 36.12 19.42 20.05
CA THR A 612 34.98 20.08 20.69
C THR A 612 34.35 19.07 21.65
N ASP A 613 33.58 19.49 22.65
CA ASP A 613 32.75 18.58 23.43
C ASP A 613 31.27 18.71 23.07
N THR A 614 30.41 17.80 23.53
CA THR A 614 28.96 17.91 23.33
C THR A 614 28.30 18.94 24.25
N LEU A 615 29.04 19.61 25.14
CA LEU A 615 28.54 20.78 25.90
C LEU A 615 28.70 22.08 25.09
N GLN A 616 29.68 22.12 24.18
CA GLN A 616 29.79 23.14 23.16
C GLN A 616 28.78 22.85 22.05
N ASN A 617 27.60 23.44 22.26
CA ASN A 617 26.51 23.75 21.32
C ASN A 617 25.18 23.10 21.74
N ASP A 618 24.56 23.57 22.84
CA ASP A 618 23.09 23.64 23.02
C ASP A 618 22.68 24.24 24.39
N ILE A 619 23.38 25.26 24.92
CA ILE A 619 22.83 26.03 26.05
C ILE A 619 21.79 26.98 25.48
N MET A 620 20.51 26.68 25.73
CA MET A 620 19.42 27.51 25.25
C MET A 620 19.55 28.93 25.82
N GLY A 621 19.73 29.91 24.94
CA GLY A 621 20.00 31.30 25.28
C GLY A 621 21.45 31.76 25.20
N ASP A 622 22.43 30.85 25.07
CA ASP A 622 23.84 31.19 24.76
C ASP A 622 23.98 31.44 23.25
N ALA A 623 23.51 32.60 22.83
CA ALA A 623 23.50 32.98 21.42
C ALA A 623 24.89 33.31 20.88
N ASN A 624 25.84 33.63 21.75
CA ASN A 624 27.18 34.03 21.36
C ASN A 624 28.21 32.87 21.42
N ASN A 625 27.81 31.71 21.95
CA ASN A 625 28.60 30.48 22.11
C ASN A 625 29.84 30.65 22.99
N ASP A 626 29.76 31.47 24.04
CA ASP A 626 30.84 31.59 25.02
C ASP A 626 30.69 30.62 26.20
N GLY A 627 29.59 29.87 26.26
CA GLY A 627 29.30 28.88 27.29
C GLY A 627 28.53 29.42 28.50
N GLU A 628 28.12 30.69 28.50
CA GLU A 628 27.33 31.32 29.57
C GLU A 628 26.09 32.05 28.98
N VAL A 629 24.95 32.05 29.69
CA VAL A 629 23.78 32.85 29.27
C VAL A 629 23.84 34.21 29.97
N THR A 630 24.25 35.25 29.26
CA THR A 630 24.48 36.58 29.81
C THR A 630 23.86 37.70 28.96
N ALA A 631 24.01 38.95 29.42
CA ALA A 631 23.59 40.10 28.63
C ALA A 631 24.34 40.22 27.28
N ALA A 632 25.50 39.56 27.13
CA ALA A 632 26.21 39.50 25.86
C ALA A 632 25.41 38.74 24.78
N ASP A 633 24.62 37.74 25.18
CA ASP A 633 23.77 36.96 24.27
C ASP A 633 22.57 37.75 23.79
N ILE A 634 21.97 38.56 24.65
CA ILE A 634 20.93 39.52 24.26
C ILE A 634 21.48 40.48 23.19
N VAL A 635 22.72 40.96 23.37
CA VAL A 635 23.38 41.82 22.38
C VAL A 635 23.64 41.07 21.09
N ALA A 636 24.03 39.80 21.15
CA ALA A 636 24.26 38.97 19.97
C ALA A 636 22.97 38.72 19.16
N ILE A 637 21.86 38.38 19.83
CA ILE A 637 20.54 38.20 19.21
C ILE A 637 20.04 39.53 18.63
N THR A 638 20.20 40.64 19.36
CA THR A 638 19.82 41.97 18.90
C THR A 638 20.56 42.35 17.62
N ASN A 639 21.88 42.13 17.58
CA ASN A 639 22.70 42.38 16.40
C ASN A 639 22.25 41.54 15.20
N TYR A 640 21.92 40.27 15.42
CA TYR A 640 21.38 39.41 14.37
C TYR A 640 20.03 39.91 13.83
N ILE A 641 19.09 40.31 14.70
CA ILE A 641 17.76 40.82 14.32
C ILE A 641 17.88 42.11 13.47
N ILE A 642 18.85 42.98 13.76
CA ILE A 642 19.09 44.20 12.98
C ILE A 642 19.94 43.98 11.71
N GLY A 643 20.23 42.71 11.37
CA GLY A 643 20.91 42.33 10.13
C GLY A 643 22.43 42.26 10.20
N ASN A 644 23.01 42.26 11.41
CA ASN A 644 24.45 42.16 11.63
C ASN A 644 24.80 40.91 12.44
N THR A 645 25.11 39.80 11.77
CA THR A 645 25.41 38.52 12.44
C THR A 645 26.80 38.53 13.08
N PRO A 646 26.92 38.45 14.42
CA PRO A 646 28.21 38.38 15.10
C PRO A 646 28.97 37.09 14.75
N ALA A 647 30.30 37.13 14.80
CA ALA A 647 31.12 35.93 14.66
C ALA A 647 30.87 34.98 15.86
N GLY A 648 30.63 33.70 15.59
CA GLY A 648 30.32 32.70 16.63
C GLY A 648 28.83 32.56 16.97
N PHE A 649 27.93 33.34 16.35
CA PHE A 649 26.50 33.33 16.67
C PHE A 649 25.80 31.97 16.41
N SER A 650 25.13 31.41 17.41
CA SER A 650 24.31 30.19 17.30
C SER A 650 22.84 30.53 17.04
N LYS A 651 22.33 30.17 15.86
CA LYS A 651 20.90 30.31 15.57
C LYS A 651 20.03 29.34 16.38
N ALA A 652 20.56 28.16 16.70
CA ALA A 652 19.84 27.14 17.47
C ALA A 652 19.67 27.60 18.92
N ASN A 653 20.72 28.14 19.54
CA ASN A 653 20.65 28.62 20.92
C ASN A 653 19.91 29.96 21.04
N ALA A 654 19.86 30.75 19.95
CA ALA A 654 19.15 32.02 19.90
C ALA A 654 17.64 31.88 19.72
N ASP A 655 17.12 30.73 19.29
CA ASP A 655 15.69 30.42 19.18
C ASP A 655 15.20 29.74 20.46
N VAL A 656 15.16 30.52 21.54
CA VAL A 656 14.97 30.02 22.92
C VAL A 656 13.57 29.46 23.13
N ASN A 657 12.57 29.98 22.41
CA ASN A 657 11.20 29.52 22.51
C ASN A 657 10.85 28.38 21.51
N LEU A 658 11.81 28.00 20.65
CA LEU A 658 11.72 26.92 19.64
C LEU A 658 10.58 27.13 18.63
N ASP A 659 10.27 28.38 18.29
CA ASP A 659 9.25 28.72 17.30
C ASP A 659 9.78 28.76 15.86
N GLY A 660 11.10 28.58 15.69
CA GLY A 660 11.79 28.60 14.41
C GLY A 660 12.15 30.00 13.91
N VAL A 661 11.88 31.06 14.69
CA VAL A 661 12.02 32.46 14.29
C VAL A 661 12.70 33.29 15.38
N ILE A 662 14.01 33.55 15.21
CA ILE A 662 14.77 34.42 16.13
C ILE A 662 14.24 35.87 16.09
N ASN A 663 13.56 36.29 17.15
CA ASN A 663 12.94 37.59 17.26
C ASN A 663 12.97 38.15 18.71
N ILE A 664 12.21 39.22 18.97
CA ILE A 664 12.18 39.86 20.29
C ILE A 664 11.67 38.90 21.39
N ALA A 665 10.82 37.93 21.05
CA ALA A 665 10.35 36.91 21.96
C ALA A 665 11.52 36.09 22.55
N ASP A 666 12.54 35.78 21.75
CA ASP A 666 13.74 35.07 22.22
C ASP A 666 14.60 35.93 23.11
N ILE A 667 14.74 37.24 22.82
CA ILE A 667 15.41 38.18 23.71
C ILE A 667 14.74 38.21 25.09
N VAL A 668 13.40 38.22 25.12
CA VAL A 668 12.63 38.19 26.36
C VAL A 668 12.85 36.87 27.10
N ALA A 669 12.91 35.75 26.37
CA ALA A 669 13.17 34.44 26.96
C ALA A 669 14.59 34.36 27.56
N VAL A 670 15.62 34.84 26.86
CA VAL A 670 17.00 34.96 27.40
C VAL A 670 17.05 35.87 28.61
N SER A 671 16.37 37.02 28.57
CA SER A 671 16.31 37.94 29.71
C SER A 671 15.68 37.29 30.94
N ASN A 672 14.66 36.46 30.75
CA ASN A 672 14.03 35.71 31.85
C ASN A 672 14.95 34.61 32.40
N ILE A 673 15.80 33.99 31.57
CA ILE A 673 16.81 33.04 32.04
C ILE A 673 17.81 33.78 32.94
N ILE A 674 18.39 34.89 32.48
CA ILE A 674 19.37 35.71 33.22
C ILE A 674 18.83 36.26 34.54
N LEU A 675 17.53 36.60 34.60
CA LEU A 675 16.91 37.19 35.79
C LEU A 675 16.46 36.16 36.83
N ASN A 676 16.40 34.87 36.47
CA ASN A 676 15.96 33.80 37.35
C ASN A 676 17.09 32.89 37.86
N ASP A 677 18.30 33.02 37.31
CA ASP A 677 19.57 32.52 37.87
C ASP A 677 20.17 33.50 38.90
#